data_AF-A0A523R6F7-F1
#
_entry.id   AF-A0A523R6F7-F1
#
_cell.length_a   1.000
_cell.length_b   1.000
_cell.length_c   1.000
_cell.angle_alpha   90.00
_cell.angle_beta   90.00
_cell.angle_gamma   90.00
#
_symmetry.space_group_name_H-M   'P 1'
#
loop_
_entity.id
_entity.type
_entity.pdbx_description
1 polymer ?
#
loop_
_entity_poly.entity_id
_entity_poly.type
_entity_poly.pdbx_seq_one_letter_code
_entity_poly.pdbx_strand_id
1 'polypeptide(L)'
;MGLPTVVRAKETSKDTFADAIETLASLGDRSTGTPGNIAAAEFIKKKLVQFGYDRVGSFGFSVPVRQHKESKIIIPDHQLSFPLYPLRANAISPGTISPRSIAGPLIYVGSGRLHEFNGKTIMGAIVLMELSSGKNWLNAANLGAKALIYVDRGPTNREFFRDKFELTPINFPRFWLPFSTAKKVFGEFDSALDGVVVSRIQLTSDIKWHKAVSDNIYCLVSGVEEKLNDELIIVEAFYDSTAMVYGKSPGADEACSVATLLELARSLKKTPPARSVLMVASSGHAQTLSGMREMIWSLSSRSKYMRMRKKSLESTIKKTRKTLEIIESASFNSKNNSEHDERLKDAFEDQIKTEIDRISRQLMQLRLQQQYGDQQNIIQELADQRLLLRRLSLRATFDDLIPLERQTLKQLILPATQEKRAVLADAETQLRHIKSAGKFRSLVKSKELATIISLHLSSHGQGFGAFNQGWLYPLKPTINRIEAYRSLDEAMRQAATMVERSLGVQSLYRDTLRPSRKRSWQSYFLDRPYLGGEVSALAGILGVSLVTIDDGRAMWGTPYDSIDKIDSAYASRQSRSVVNIIQHLTQAPVLHNGNLPRNGFSTITGRAKFLRHGELFPDQPAPNSIILAYQGPGFFYTMVDTLGDFQLKGVADKKHVLHKVIIEGYRFDPNNGSTLWAIDKKQTGKPAYRIKMQRRFMETDLVMFACKQSTVFNLLEPRDFRHMAKIQLIDGRRESTPLRYWWSRIDTRSSIIASFYLEPGTRYKLTLSDTVLRKKLILLNADENHPEGTGYLVDDWPSLHYSDFKIARDMWALLEPRISNLEAHGIHNEKIRELQKEGAKALKQAAGSLDAKAYDQFAEAAARSWALASRVYDQVERTQKDVLFGVLFYIALFVPFAFCMERFVFSYSNIHKRILAFLSILILLIAIIYHVHPAFELAYSPVVVILAFFIMGLSLIVTLIVFFRFEEEMILLQQRATHTKQIEISRWKAFAAAFFLGVSNLRRRRLRTILTCITLIILTFTIMSFTSVKSIRRHARLEYSSDASYQGFLLKNVNWADLPQEALNILSLTFGSTGVVAPRVWMEDEDRTRSTLIPIR
;
A
#
# COMPACT_ATOMS: atom_id res chain seq x y z
N MET A 1 -23.45 55.25 -57.60
CA MET A 1 -23.23 53.81 -57.31
C MET A 1 -21.94 53.68 -56.51
N GLY A 2 -22.05 53.58 -55.19
CA GLY A 2 -20.93 53.31 -54.30
C GLY A 2 -21.37 52.24 -53.30
N LEU A 3 -20.77 51.07 -53.36
CA LEU A 3 -21.04 49.96 -52.45
C LEU A 3 -20.30 50.22 -51.12
N PRO A 4 -20.99 50.15 -49.97
CA PRO A 4 -20.39 50.50 -48.69
C PRO A 4 -19.56 49.33 -48.13
N THR A 5 -18.34 49.68 -47.75
CA THR A 5 -17.42 48.89 -46.94
C THR A 5 -18.01 48.68 -45.55
N VAL A 6 -18.45 47.45 -45.24
CA VAL A 6 -18.85 47.08 -43.88
C VAL A 6 -17.57 46.91 -43.04
N VAL A 7 -17.25 47.95 -42.29
CA VAL A 7 -16.29 47.90 -41.20
C VAL A 7 -16.81 46.90 -40.17
N ARG A 8 -16.20 45.72 -40.09
CA ARG A 8 -16.38 44.80 -38.95
C ARG A 8 -15.91 45.52 -37.69
N ALA A 9 -16.86 45.99 -36.89
CA ALA A 9 -16.60 46.38 -35.53
C ALA A 9 -15.89 45.22 -34.81
N LYS A 10 -14.68 45.46 -34.32
CA LYS A 10 -14.05 44.63 -33.28
C LYS A 10 -14.97 44.69 -32.06
N GLU A 11 -15.85 43.71 -31.90
CA GLU A 11 -16.40 43.39 -30.58
C GLU A 11 -15.24 42.92 -29.71
N THR A 12 -14.68 43.84 -28.92
CA THR A 12 -13.86 43.53 -27.75
C THR A 12 -14.73 42.86 -26.69
N SER A 13 -15.07 41.58 -26.88
CA SER A 13 -15.64 40.77 -25.80
C SER A 13 -14.51 40.06 -25.06
N LYS A 14 -14.30 40.40 -23.79
CA LYS A 14 -13.34 39.78 -22.84
C LYS A 14 -13.79 38.37 -22.37
N ASP A 15 -14.50 37.62 -23.22
CA ASP A 15 -15.18 36.35 -22.89
C ASP A 15 -14.80 35.24 -23.87
N THR A 16 -13.50 35.02 -24.07
CA THR A 16 -12.98 33.96 -24.93
C THR A 16 -12.53 32.72 -24.13
N PHE A 17 -12.41 31.57 -24.81
CA PHE A 17 -11.85 30.34 -24.28
C PHE A 17 -10.47 30.55 -23.62
N ALA A 18 -9.61 31.39 -24.22
CA ALA A 18 -8.30 31.71 -23.69
C ALA A 18 -8.39 32.52 -22.38
N ASP A 19 -9.29 33.50 -22.31
CA ASP A 19 -9.49 34.32 -21.10
C ASP A 19 -9.93 33.46 -19.90
N ALA A 20 -10.72 32.41 -20.14
CA ALA A 20 -11.12 31.47 -19.10
C ALA A 20 -9.92 30.68 -18.54
N ILE A 21 -9.02 30.23 -19.41
CA ILE A 21 -7.78 29.54 -19.00
C ILE A 21 -6.86 30.50 -18.23
N GLU A 22 -6.65 31.70 -18.76
CA GLU A 22 -5.82 32.71 -18.11
C GLU A 22 -6.36 33.08 -16.72
N THR A 23 -7.68 33.30 -16.61
CA THR A 23 -8.32 33.58 -15.33
C THR A 23 -8.12 32.42 -14.36
N LEU A 24 -8.37 31.18 -14.77
CA LEU A 24 -8.20 30.01 -13.90
C LEU A 24 -6.74 29.83 -13.47
N ALA A 25 -5.79 29.95 -14.39
CA ALA A 25 -4.36 29.86 -14.07
C ALA A 25 -3.88 30.95 -13.11
N SER A 26 -4.48 32.15 -13.18
CA SER A 26 -4.16 33.28 -12.28
C SER A 26 -4.59 33.06 -10.83
N LEU A 27 -5.47 32.09 -10.55
CA LEU A 27 -5.94 31.77 -9.19
C LEU A 27 -4.89 31.05 -8.32
N GLY A 28 -3.70 30.77 -8.86
CA GLY A 28 -2.62 30.08 -8.16
C GLY A 28 -2.90 28.58 -8.02
N ASP A 29 -2.58 27.99 -6.87
CA ASP A 29 -2.85 26.56 -6.60
C ASP A 29 -4.35 26.29 -6.50
N ARG A 30 -4.92 25.65 -7.53
CA ARG A 30 -6.34 25.24 -7.58
C ARG A 30 -6.59 23.79 -7.17
N SER A 31 -5.63 23.14 -6.54
CA SER A 31 -5.84 21.78 -6.05
C SER A 31 -6.92 21.73 -4.98
N THR A 32 -7.64 20.61 -4.91
CA THR A 32 -8.86 20.51 -4.10
C THR A 32 -8.69 20.98 -2.65
N GLY A 33 -9.61 21.84 -2.20
CA GLY A 33 -9.62 22.39 -0.85
C GLY A 33 -8.72 23.61 -0.63
N THR A 34 -8.02 24.10 -1.65
CA THR A 34 -7.30 25.38 -1.58
C THR A 34 -8.23 26.57 -1.79
N PRO A 35 -7.79 27.80 -1.44
CA PRO A 35 -8.52 29.02 -1.82
C PRO A 35 -8.71 29.17 -3.34
N GLY A 36 -7.72 28.76 -4.14
CA GLY A 36 -7.81 28.78 -5.60
C GLY A 36 -8.89 27.84 -6.14
N ASN A 37 -9.09 26.67 -5.52
CA ASN A 37 -10.18 25.74 -5.86
C ASN A 37 -11.56 26.37 -5.60
N ILE A 38 -11.73 27.01 -4.44
CA ILE A 38 -12.98 27.71 -4.08
C ILE A 38 -13.25 28.88 -5.04
N ALA A 39 -12.21 29.67 -5.35
CA ALA A 39 -12.31 30.78 -6.30
C ALA A 39 -12.66 30.30 -7.71
N ALA A 40 -12.10 29.17 -8.16
CA ALA A 40 -12.43 28.58 -9.46
C ALA A 40 -13.90 28.13 -9.51
N ALA A 41 -14.40 27.55 -8.43
CA ALA A 41 -15.80 27.16 -8.32
C ALA A 41 -16.74 28.38 -8.44
N GLU A 42 -16.46 29.45 -7.69
CA GLU A 42 -17.26 30.69 -7.76
C GLU A 42 -17.14 31.37 -9.13
N PHE A 43 -15.96 31.36 -9.76
CA PHE A 43 -15.76 31.87 -11.12
C PHE A 43 -16.67 31.16 -12.14
N ILE A 44 -16.68 29.82 -12.12
CA ILE A 44 -17.50 29.01 -13.05
C ILE A 44 -18.98 29.29 -12.82
N LYS A 45 -19.43 29.32 -11.56
CA LYS A 45 -20.82 29.62 -11.21
C LYS A 45 -21.22 31.02 -11.71
N LYS A 46 -20.38 32.02 -11.47
CA LYS A 46 -20.60 33.40 -11.94
C LYS A 46 -20.66 33.47 -13.46
N LYS A 47 -19.77 32.79 -14.17
CA LYS A 47 -19.78 32.75 -15.65
C LYS A 47 -21.05 32.12 -16.21
N LEU A 48 -21.51 31.00 -15.64
CA LEU A 48 -22.76 30.36 -16.07
C LEU A 48 -23.97 31.29 -15.86
N VAL A 49 -24.03 32.01 -14.74
CA VAL A 49 -25.09 33.01 -14.51
C VAL A 49 -24.96 34.20 -15.49
N GLN A 50 -23.73 34.67 -15.76
CA GLN A 50 -23.48 35.74 -16.74
C GLN A 50 -23.89 35.38 -18.17
N PHE A 51 -23.81 34.09 -18.54
CA PHE A 51 -24.37 33.59 -19.81
C PHE A 51 -25.90 33.54 -19.82
N GLY A 52 -26.58 33.91 -18.72
CA GLY A 52 -28.04 33.98 -18.62
C GLY A 52 -28.69 32.63 -18.29
N TYR A 53 -28.02 31.76 -17.53
CA TYR A 53 -28.61 30.53 -17.04
C TYR A 53 -29.18 30.69 -15.62
N ASP A 54 -30.46 30.32 -15.44
CA ASP A 54 -31.15 30.46 -14.14
C ASP A 54 -31.05 29.19 -13.27
N ARG A 55 -30.78 28.03 -13.89
CA ARG A 55 -30.76 26.71 -13.22
C ARG A 55 -29.34 26.27 -12.87
N VAL A 56 -28.58 27.17 -12.24
CA VAL A 56 -27.22 26.90 -11.75
C VAL A 56 -27.28 26.47 -10.28
N GLY A 57 -26.67 25.33 -9.96
CA GLY A 57 -26.59 24.83 -8.59
C GLY A 57 -25.22 24.25 -8.26
N SER A 58 -25.04 23.87 -7.01
CA SER A 58 -23.87 23.12 -6.56
C SER A 58 -24.29 22.02 -5.60
N PHE A 59 -23.50 20.94 -5.56
CA PHE A 59 -23.58 19.99 -4.46
C PHE A 59 -22.20 19.69 -3.89
N GLY A 60 -22.06 19.99 -2.60
CA GLY A 60 -20.83 19.78 -1.85
C GLY A 60 -20.60 18.33 -1.45
N PHE A 61 -19.33 17.97 -1.38
CA PHE A 61 -18.84 16.71 -0.82
C PHE A 61 -17.59 16.98 0.04
N SER A 62 -17.24 16.01 0.89
CA SER A 62 -16.01 16.09 1.70
C SER A 62 -14.97 15.14 1.15
N VAL A 63 -13.73 15.60 1.05
CA VAL A 63 -12.60 14.78 0.65
C VAL A 63 -11.40 15.06 1.56
N PRO A 64 -10.70 14.02 2.06
CA PRO A 64 -9.48 14.23 2.81
C PRO A 64 -8.39 14.76 1.88
N VAL A 65 -7.78 15.88 2.28
CA VAL A 65 -6.64 16.48 1.60
C VAL A 65 -5.56 16.81 2.61
N ARG A 66 -4.32 16.89 2.14
CA ARG A 66 -3.21 17.45 2.93
C ARG A 66 -3.18 18.95 2.67
N GLN A 67 -3.48 19.73 3.68
CA GLN A 67 -3.45 21.19 3.61
C GLN A 67 -2.09 21.68 4.08
N HIS A 68 -1.40 22.39 3.20
CA HIS A 68 -0.17 23.12 3.51
C HIS A 68 -0.54 24.54 3.98
N LYS A 69 0.00 24.96 5.11
CA LYS A 69 -0.14 26.35 5.59
C LYS A 69 1.11 27.17 5.30
N GLU A 70 2.25 26.70 5.79
CA GLU A 70 3.52 27.40 5.66
C GLU A 70 4.68 26.41 5.76
N SER A 71 5.73 26.63 4.98
CA SER A 71 7.02 25.99 5.16
C SER A 71 8.11 27.01 4.90
N LYS A 72 9.13 27.01 5.76
CA LYS A 72 10.23 27.97 5.72
C LYS A 72 11.55 27.27 5.94
N ILE A 73 12.56 27.91 5.41
CA ILE A 73 13.96 27.65 5.71
C ILE A 73 14.52 28.91 6.37
N ILE A 74 15.28 28.68 7.43
CA ILE A 74 15.89 29.70 8.26
C ILE A 74 17.39 29.42 8.29
N ILE A 75 18.19 30.44 8.00
CA ILE A 75 19.66 30.39 8.10
C ILE A 75 20.04 31.29 9.28
N PRO A 76 20.27 30.72 10.48
CA PRO A 76 20.48 31.51 11.70
C PRO A 76 21.66 32.48 11.57
N ASP A 77 22.76 32.01 10.98
CA ASP A 77 24.02 32.74 10.87
C ASP A 77 23.89 34.03 10.03
N HIS A 78 22.88 34.11 9.15
CA HIS A 78 22.61 35.29 8.31
C HIS A 78 21.30 35.99 8.66
N GLN A 79 20.56 35.52 9.67
CA GLN A 79 19.20 35.98 10.00
C GLN A 79 18.25 35.99 8.79
N LEU A 80 18.46 35.08 7.83
CA LEU A 80 17.63 34.98 6.63
C LEU A 80 16.52 33.96 6.82
N SER A 81 15.31 34.32 6.39
CA SER A 81 14.17 33.39 6.30
C SER A 81 13.47 33.57 4.96
N PHE A 82 13.17 32.45 4.30
CA PHE A 82 12.49 32.46 2.99
C PHE A 82 11.56 31.26 2.83
N PRO A 83 10.55 31.37 1.93
CA PRO A 83 9.59 30.29 1.69
C PRO A 83 10.27 29.04 1.13
N LEU A 84 9.82 27.89 1.61
CA LEU A 84 10.19 26.58 1.11
C LEU A 84 8.95 25.87 0.58
N TYR A 85 9.06 25.13 -0.53
CA TYR A 85 7.91 24.48 -1.15
C TYR A 85 7.96 22.97 -0.96
N PRO A 86 7.06 22.36 -0.18
CA PRO A 86 7.07 20.92 0.02
C PRO A 86 6.59 20.16 -1.21
N LEU A 87 7.18 18.98 -1.45
CA LEU A 87 6.73 18.05 -2.48
C LEU A 87 5.66 17.11 -1.93
N ARG A 88 4.66 16.77 -2.77
CA ARG A 88 3.69 15.69 -2.51
C ARG A 88 4.32 14.32 -2.75
N ALA A 89 5.40 14.01 -2.04
CA ALA A 89 6.24 12.85 -2.34
C ALA A 89 5.84 11.55 -1.62
N ASN A 90 4.85 11.59 -0.74
CA ASN A 90 4.35 10.42 0.01
C ASN A 90 2.89 10.16 -0.33
N ALA A 91 2.46 8.89 -0.31
CA ALA A 91 1.04 8.55 -0.41
C ALA A 91 0.24 9.06 0.79
N ILE A 92 0.73 8.85 2.02
CA ILE A 92 -0.06 9.17 3.23
C ILE A 92 0.64 10.04 4.27
N SER A 93 1.95 9.93 4.45
CA SER A 93 2.66 10.76 5.45
C SER A 93 2.54 12.25 5.09
N PRO A 94 2.22 13.13 6.07
CA PRO A 94 1.97 14.53 5.79
C PRO A 94 3.23 15.34 5.48
N GLY A 95 4.39 14.99 6.04
CA GLY A 95 5.63 15.78 5.89
C GLY A 95 5.68 17.03 6.78
N THR A 96 4.92 17.04 7.87
CA THR A 96 4.96 18.07 8.92
C THR A 96 6.31 18.01 9.64
N ILE A 97 6.87 19.17 9.97
CA ILE A 97 8.05 19.30 10.82
C ILE A 97 7.66 20.08 12.08
N SER A 98 8.06 19.58 13.25
CA SER A 98 7.80 20.20 14.55
C SER A 98 8.28 21.66 14.60
N PRO A 99 7.62 22.51 15.41
CA PRO A 99 8.13 23.84 15.77
C PRO A 99 9.56 23.84 16.35
N ARG A 100 10.04 22.73 16.92
CA ARG A 100 11.45 22.59 17.37
C ARG A 100 12.47 22.50 16.23
N SER A 101 12.03 22.54 14.97
CA SER A 101 12.80 22.56 13.71
C SER A 101 13.68 21.33 13.45
N ILE A 102 13.73 20.87 12.20
CA ILE A 102 14.84 20.00 11.75
C ILE A 102 16.02 20.93 11.49
N ALA A 103 17.13 20.69 12.19
CA ALA A 103 18.35 21.48 12.03
C ALA A 103 19.56 20.59 11.71
N GLY A 104 20.44 21.10 10.86
CA GLY A 104 21.69 20.46 10.45
C GLY A 104 22.41 21.27 9.37
N PRO A 105 23.62 20.87 8.97
CA PRO A 105 24.30 21.44 7.81
C PRO A 105 23.52 21.15 6.53
N LEU A 106 23.59 22.07 5.57
CA LEU A 106 23.09 21.87 4.21
C LEU A 106 24.21 21.35 3.33
N ILE A 107 24.05 20.15 2.77
CA ILE A 107 25.08 19.48 1.97
C ILE A 107 24.57 19.21 0.55
N TYR A 108 25.26 19.73 -0.45
CA TYR A 108 25.01 19.45 -1.86
C TYR A 108 25.63 18.13 -2.29
N VAL A 109 24.84 17.29 -2.97
CA VAL A 109 25.24 15.93 -3.37
C VAL A 109 24.94 15.63 -4.84
N GLY A 110 24.83 16.66 -5.68
CA GLY A 110 24.58 16.51 -7.11
C GLY A 110 23.33 15.65 -7.40
N SER A 111 23.51 14.57 -8.15
CA SER A 111 22.43 13.64 -8.51
C SER A 111 22.10 12.58 -7.44
N GLY A 112 22.77 12.60 -6.29
CA GLY A 112 22.58 11.63 -5.21
C GLY A 112 23.10 10.23 -5.51
N ARG A 113 24.06 10.08 -6.42
CA ARG A 113 24.81 8.83 -6.57
C ARG A 113 25.74 8.65 -5.38
N LEU A 114 26.00 7.40 -4.99
CA LEU A 114 26.75 7.11 -3.75
C LEU A 114 28.14 7.77 -3.69
N HIS A 115 28.87 7.82 -4.81
CA HIS A 115 30.18 8.49 -4.87
C HIS A 115 30.10 10.00 -4.62
N GLU A 116 28.96 10.66 -4.93
CA GLU A 116 28.76 12.10 -4.69
C GLU A 116 28.56 12.41 -3.18
N PHE A 117 28.33 11.39 -2.36
CA PHE A 117 28.31 11.52 -0.90
C PHE A 117 29.70 11.30 -0.27
N ASN A 118 30.67 10.76 -1.02
CA ASN A 118 31.96 10.38 -0.45
C ASN A 118 32.67 11.56 0.23
N GLY A 119 33.26 11.30 1.41
CA GLY A 119 33.92 12.32 2.23
C GLY A 119 32.96 13.22 3.03
N LYS A 120 31.66 13.23 2.72
CA LYS A 120 30.68 14.14 3.33
C LYS A 120 30.02 13.52 4.56
N THR A 121 29.69 14.33 5.57
CA THR A 121 29.02 13.83 6.78
C THR A 121 27.50 13.96 6.65
N ILE A 122 26.84 12.89 6.22
CA ILE A 122 25.39 12.93 5.88
C ILE A 122 24.47 12.70 7.08
N MET A 123 24.91 11.93 8.06
CA MET A 123 24.14 11.65 9.27
C MET A 123 23.77 12.97 9.97
N GLY A 124 22.47 13.23 10.10
CA GLY A 124 21.94 14.43 10.72
C GLY A 124 21.89 15.69 9.84
N ALA A 125 22.38 15.63 8.60
CA ALA A 125 22.39 16.74 7.65
C ALA A 125 21.05 16.93 6.94
N ILE A 126 20.90 18.08 6.28
CA ILE A 126 19.87 18.33 5.29
C ILE A 126 20.55 18.31 3.92
N VAL A 127 19.97 17.56 2.99
CA VAL A 127 20.60 17.32 1.68
C VAL A 127 20.00 18.23 0.62
N LEU A 128 20.85 18.87 -0.18
CA LEU A 128 20.50 19.59 -1.40
C LEU A 128 20.84 18.69 -2.60
N MET A 129 19.87 18.40 -3.46
CA MET A 129 20.03 17.39 -4.54
C MET A 129 19.29 17.82 -5.81
N GLU A 130 19.76 17.41 -6.99
CA GLU A 130 19.10 17.72 -8.25
C GLU A 130 17.75 16.99 -8.37
N LEU A 131 16.72 17.64 -8.92
CA LEU A 131 15.40 17.01 -9.11
C LEU A 131 15.45 15.81 -10.08
N SER A 132 16.40 15.79 -11.03
CA SER A 132 16.60 14.71 -11.99
C SER A 132 17.22 13.43 -11.39
N SER A 133 17.46 13.39 -10.07
CA SER A 133 18.14 12.30 -9.35
C SER A 133 17.43 10.93 -9.35
N GLY A 134 16.26 10.78 -9.94
CA GLY A 134 15.47 9.55 -9.76
C GLY A 134 15.13 9.29 -8.29
N LYS A 135 15.17 8.01 -7.89
CA LYS A 135 14.94 7.57 -6.50
C LYS A 135 16.17 7.66 -5.57
N ASN A 136 17.24 8.34 -5.98
CA ASN A 136 18.48 8.46 -5.20
C ASN A 136 18.31 9.14 -3.83
N TRP A 137 17.18 9.82 -3.56
CA TRP A 137 16.84 10.30 -2.23
C TRP A 137 16.82 9.18 -1.17
N LEU A 138 16.61 7.93 -1.57
CA LEU A 138 16.72 6.76 -0.70
C LEU A 138 18.14 6.58 -0.15
N ASN A 139 19.17 6.95 -0.91
CA ASN A 139 20.56 6.95 -0.43
C ASN A 139 20.71 7.98 0.69
N ALA A 140 20.25 9.22 0.47
CA ALA A 140 20.30 10.28 1.48
C ALA A 140 19.56 9.87 2.78
N ALA A 141 18.35 9.31 2.65
CA ALA A 141 17.57 8.84 3.80
C ALA A 141 18.25 7.66 4.53
N ASN A 142 18.79 6.69 3.80
CA ASN A 142 19.49 5.53 4.39
C ASN A 142 20.81 5.92 5.06
N LEU A 143 21.49 6.96 4.58
CA LEU A 143 22.73 7.52 5.17
C LEU A 143 22.48 8.42 6.39
N GLY A 144 21.22 8.70 6.73
CA GLY A 144 20.86 9.45 7.94
C GLY A 144 20.54 10.93 7.75
N ALA A 145 20.28 11.38 6.52
CA ALA A 145 19.78 12.74 6.30
C ALA A 145 18.42 12.93 7.00
N LYS A 146 18.18 14.13 7.54
CA LYS A 146 16.92 14.46 8.22
C LYS A 146 15.83 14.97 7.27
N ALA A 147 16.23 15.62 6.19
CA ALA A 147 15.34 16.17 5.17
C ALA A 147 16.10 16.34 3.85
N LEU A 148 15.36 16.60 2.78
CA LEU A 148 15.95 16.84 1.46
C LEU A 148 15.26 17.99 0.73
N ILE A 149 16.05 18.83 0.08
CA ILE A 149 15.63 19.93 -0.77
C ILE A 149 16.10 19.63 -2.19
N TYR A 150 15.15 19.48 -3.11
CA TYR A 150 15.45 19.36 -4.53
C TYR A 150 15.68 20.73 -5.15
N VAL A 151 16.72 20.82 -5.97
CA VAL A 151 16.97 21.94 -6.86
C VAL A 151 16.47 21.57 -8.25
N ASP A 152 15.62 22.41 -8.82
CA ASP A 152 15.04 22.20 -10.13
C ASP A 152 15.53 23.26 -11.12
N ARG A 153 16.31 22.81 -12.09
CA ARG A 153 16.87 23.67 -13.14
C ARG A 153 15.83 24.08 -14.18
N GLY A 154 14.73 23.34 -14.28
CA GLY A 154 13.52 23.70 -15.02
C GLY A 154 13.68 23.94 -16.53
N PRO A 155 12.55 24.03 -17.26
CA PRO A 155 11.26 23.46 -16.90
C PRO A 155 11.32 21.92 -16.92
N THR A 156 10.81 21.29 -15.86
CA THR A 156 10.94 19.84 -15.65
C THR A 156 9.61 19.11 -15.85
N ASN A 157 9.65 17.98 -16.56
CA ASN A 157 8.48 17.12 -16.81
C ASN A 157 7.96 16.47 -15.50
N ARG A 158 6.64 16.36 -15.38
CA ARG A 158 5.88 15.66 -14.32
C ARG A 158 6.47 14.30 -13.94
N GLU A 159 7.03 13.55 -14.88
CA GLU A 159 7.63 12.24 -14.61
C GLU A 159 8.76 12.28 -13.57
N PHE A 160 9.57 13.34 -13.56
CA PHE A 160 10.64 13.55 -12.57
C PHE A 160 10.14 14.00 -11.19
N PHE A 161 8.86 14.37 -11.08
CA PHE A 161 8.18 14.55 -9.80
C PHE A 161 7.53 13.23 -9.34
N ARG A 162 6.97 12.47 -10.29
CA ARG A 162 6.24 11.22 -10.06
C ARG A 162 7.15 10.09 -9.57
N ASP A 163 8.36 9.98 -10.10
CA ASP A 163 9.37 9.00 -9.65
C ASP A 163 9.79 9.17 -8.17
N LYS A 164 9.56 10.36 -7.57
CA LYS A 164 9.80 10.64 -6.15
C LYS A 164 8.65 10.17 -5.26
N PHE A 165 7.49 9.84 -5.82
CA PHE A 165 6.32 9.44 -5.06
C PHE A 165 6.53 8.05 -4.42
N GLU A 166 6.40 7.99 -3.10
CA GLU A 166 6.60 6.76 -2.32
C GLU A 166 5.27 6.28 -1.72
N LEU A 167 4.97 5.00 -1.92
CA LEU A 167 3.77 4.35 -1.42
C LEU A 167 3.89 3.98 0.06
N THR A 168 5.09 3.60 0.49
CA THR A 168 5.34 3.29 1.90
C THR A 168 5.38 4.58 2.71
N PRO A 169 4.60 4.68 3.81
CA PRO A 169 4.62 5.88 4.64
C PRO A 169 6.01 6.04 5.28
N ILE A 170 6.68 7.16 5.04
CA ILE A 170 7.99 7.48 5.66
C ILE A 170 7.98 8.91 6.19
N ASN A 171 8.61 9.13 7.35
CA ASN A 171 8.81 10.46 7.92
C ASN A 171 10.13 11.08 7.44
N PHE A 172 10.21 11.38 6.14
CA PHE A 172 11.35 12.03 5.50
C PHE A 172 10.83 13.18 4.62
N PRO A 173 10.77 14.42 5.16
CA PRO A 173 10.21 15.56 4.46
C PRO A 173 11.11 15.98 3.29
N ARG A 174 10.46 16.24 2.14
CA ARG A 174 11.11 16.54 0.87
C ARG A 174 10.53 17.82 0.29
N PHE A 175 11.40 18.71 -0.15
CA PHE A 175 11.07 20.05 -0.62
C PHE A 175 11.62 20.30 -2.02
N TRP A 176 11.17 21.37 -2.65
CA TRP A 176 11.54 21.77 -4.01
C TRP A 176 11.85 23.26 -4.01
N LEU A 177 12.91 23.64 -4.73
CA LEU A 177 13.29 25.01 -5.00
C LEU A 177 13.68 25.15 -6.48
N PRO A 178 13.24 26.23 -7.17
CA PRO A 178 13.80 26.59 -8.46
C PRO A 178 15.30 26.89 -8.33
N PHE A 179 16.09 26.52 -9.34
CA PHE A 179 17.53 26.77 -9.38
C PHE A 179 17.88 28.26 -9.20
N SER A 180 17.12 29.16 -9.83
CA SER A 180 17.30 30.60 -9.66
C SER A 180 17.12 31.06 -8.22
N THR A 181 16.19 30.45 -7.49
CA THR A 181 15.97 30.75 -6.05
C THR A 181 17.08 30.14 -5.21
N ALA A 182 17.46 28.88 -5.47
CA ALA A 182 18.56 28.23 -4.77
C ALA A 182 19.88 29.01 -4.93
N LYS A 183 20.22 29.44 -6.15
CA LYS A 183 21.42 30.25 -6.43
C LYS A 183 21.38 31.62 -5.75
N LYS A 184 20.22 32.29 -5.77
CA LYS A 184 20.04 33.58 -5.07
C LYS A 184 20.24 33.46 -3.56
N VAL A 185 19.81 32.35 -2.98
CA VAL A 185 19.82 32.11 -1.54
C VAL A 185 21.18 31.58 -1.07
N PHE A 186 21.73 30.60 -1.77
CA PHE A 186 22.90 29.82 -1.33
C PHE A 186 24.19 30.18 -2.08
N GLY A 187 24.13 31.09 -3.06
CA GLY A 187 25.28 31.40 -3.92
C GLY A 187 25.63 30.26 -4.89
N GLU A 188 26.92 30.13 -5.21
CA GLU A 188 27.46 29.04 -6.04
C GLU A 188 27.61 27.75 -5.22
N PHE A 189 26.48 27.18 -4.80
CA PHE A 189 26.43 25.98 -3.95
C PHE A 189 26.98 24.72 -4.64
N ASP A 190 27.06 24.71 -5.96
CA ASP A 190 27.58 23.60 -6.77
C ASP A 190 29.10 23.47 -6.68
N SER A 191 29.79 24.56 -6.32
CA SER A 191 31.24 24.63 -6.14
C SER A 191 31.67 24.58 -4.67
N ALA A 192 30.75 24.26 -3.76
CA ALA A 192 31.00 24.24 -2.32
C ALA A 192 32.06 23.19 -1.93
N LEU A 193 33.04 23.60 -1.13
CA LEU A 193 34.06 22.71 -0.57
C LEU A 193 33.41 21.62 0.28
N ASP A 194 33.79 20.36 0.04
CA ASP A 194 33.18 19.17 0.65
C ASP A 194 31.64 19.09 0.49
N GLY A 195 31.08 19.85 -0.45
CA GLY A 195 29.65 20.01 -0.67
C GLY A 195 28.91 20.73 0.47
N VAL A 196 29.58 21.30 1.47
CA VAL A 196 28.92 22.02 2.56
C VAL A 196 28.51 23.41 2.08
N VAL A 197 27.21 23.58 1.84
CA VAL A 197 26.63 24.83 1.33
C VAL A 197 26.44 25.83 2.47
N VAL A 198 25.88 25.37 3.59
CA VAL A 198 25.65 26.18 4.79
C VAL A 198 25.92 25.31 6.02
N SER A 199 26.68 25.84 6.98
CA SER A 199 27.03 25.22 8.27
C SER A 199 25.80 24.71 9.04
N ARG A 200 24.72 25.49 9.02
CA ARG A 200 23.49 25.21 9.74
C ARG A 200 22.29 25.89 9.10
N ILE A 201 21.27 25.11 8.80
CA ILE A 201 19.93 25.61 8.45
C ILE A 201 18.88 24.95 9.35
N GLN A 202 17.73 25.59 9.44
CA GLN A 202 16.54 25.07 10.12
C GLN A 202 15.36 25.04 9.15
N LEU A 203 14.61 23.93 9.16
CA LEU A 203 13.41 23.76 8.35
C LEU A 203 12.17 23.68 9.24
N THR A 204 11.10 24.33 8.80
CA THR A 204 9.76 24.21 9.36
C THR A 204 8.75 23.90 8.25
N SER A 205 7.71 23.13 8.58
CA SER A 205 6.67 22.75 7.61
C SER A 205 5.37 22.37 8.32
N ASP A 206 4.30 23.11 8.07
CA ASP A 206 2.95 22.81 8.58
C ASP A 206 2.09 22.24 7.44
N ILE A 207 1.98 20.91 7.42
CA ILE A 207 1.11 20.16 6.52
C ILE A 207 0.26 19.22 7.36
N LYS A 208 -1.07 19.30 7.24
CA LYS A 208 -1.99 18.47 8.03
C LYS A 208 -3.04 17.84 7.14
N TRP A 209 -3.42 16.62 7.48
CA TRP A 209 -4.62 16.03 6.92
C TRP A 209 -5.85 16.78 7.43
N HIS A 210 -6.67 17.24 6.49
CA HIS A 210 -7.89 17.98 6.75
C HIS A 210 -9.02 17.47 5.86
N LYS A 211 -10.25 17.51 6.36
CA LYS A 211 -11.45 17.16 5.61
C LYS A 211 -11.93 18.40 4.86
N ALA A 212 -11.42 18.61 3.65
CA ALA A 212 -11.83 19.74 2.83
C ALA A 212 -13.24 19.52 2.25
N VAL A 213 -14.00 20.60 2.16
CA VAL A 213 -15.26 20.65 1.42
C VAL A 213 -14.98 21.21 0.04
N SER A 214 -15.49 20.56 -0.99
CA SER A 214 -15.43 21.04 -2.37
C SER A 214 -16.77 20.77 -3.05
N ASP A 215 -17.02 21.45 -4.17
CA ASP A 215 -18.32 21.49 -4.82
C ASP A 215 -18.24 20.98 -6.26
N ASN A 216 -19.24 20.19 -6.66
CA ASN A 216 -19.55 20.00 -8.06
C ASN A 216 -20.61 21.05 -8.45
N ILE A 217 -20.30 21.86 -9.45
CA ILE A 217 -21.20 22.89 -9.98
C ILE A 217 -21.94 22.29 -11.14
N TYR A 218 -23.25 22.55 -11.23
CA TYR A 218 -24.05 22.04 -12.34
C TYR A 218 -25.00 23.10 -12.89
N CYS A 219 -25.28 23.01 -14.18
CA CYS A 219 -26.22 23.89 -14.89
C CYS A 219 -27.04 23.09 -15.89
N LEU A 220 -28.37 23.09 -15.73
CA LEU A 220 -29.28 22.43 -16.65
C LEU A 220 -29.69 23.39 -17.78
N VAL A 221 -29.42 22.98 -19.02
CA VAL A 221 -29.92 23.58 -20.25
C VAL A 221 -31.08 22.74 -20.76
N SER A 222 -32.26 23.32 -20.83
CA SER A 222 -33.45 22.63 -21.33
C SER A 222 -33.35 22.39 -22.85
N GLY A 223 -33.76 21.21 -23.28
CA GLY A 223 -33.95 20.91 -24.70
C GLY A 223 -35.14 21.66 -25.29
N VAL A 224 -35.10 21.97 -26.58
CA VAL A 224 -36.20 22.65 -27.30
C VAL A 224 -37.10 21.71 -28.10
N GLU A 225 -36.67 20.48 -28.36
CA GLU A 225 -37.45 19.52 -29.16
C GLU A 225 -38.32 18.66 -28.24
N GLU A 226 -39.63 18.60 -28.52
CA GLU A 226 -40.62 17.94 -27.65
C GLU A 226 -40.27 16.48 -27.33
N LYS A 227 -39.78 15.72 -28.32
CA LYS A 227 -39.41 14.30 -28.17
C LYS A 227 -38.09 14.08 -27.42
N LEU A 228 -37.13 14.98 -27.58
CA LEU A 228 -35.77 14.81 -27.03
C LEU A 228 -35.56 15.59 -25.73
N ASN A 229 -36.42 16.55 -25.41
CA ASN A 229 -36.36 17.37 -24.20
C ASN A 229 -36.24 16.51 -22.94
N ASP A 230 -37.01 15.42 -22.85
CA ASP A 230 -37.05 14.55 -21.67
C ASP A 230 -35.82 13.66 -21.51
N GLU A 231 -35.00 13.52 -22.56
CA GLU A 231 -33.70 12.89 -22.49
C GLU A 231 -32.62 13.89 -22.00
N LEU A 232 -31.55 13.34 -21.42
CA LEU A 232 -30.48 14.11 -20.78
C LEU A 232 -29.10 13.62 -21.20
N ILE A 233 -28.25 14.55 -21.64
CA ILE A 233 -26.80 14.36 -21.75
C ILE A 233 -26.14 15.09 -20.59
N ILE A 234 -25.28 14.41 -19.84
CA ILE A 234 -24.41 15.07 -18.86
C ILE A 234 -23.06 15.33 -19.50
N VAL A 235 -22.58 16.58 -19.47
CA VAL A 235 -21.22 16.92 -19.90
C VAL A 235 -20.43 17.36 -18.68
N GLU A 236 -19.41 16.59 -18.32
CA GLU A 236 -18.59 16.79 -17.14
C GLU A 236 -17.19 17.28 -17.53
N ALA A 237 -16.62 18.22 -16.77
CA ALA A 237 -15.22 18.59 -16.86
C ALA A 237 -14.69 18.94 -15.48
N PHE A 238 -13.46 18.53 -15.18
CA PHE A 238 -12.84 18.89 -13.90
C PHE A 238 -12.28 20.32 -13.94
N TYR A 239 -12.32 21.01 -12.80
CA TYR A 239 -11.80 22.37 -12.65
C TYR A 239 -10.72 22.51 -11.58
N ASP A 240 -10.47 21.49 -10.77
CA ASP A 240 -9.31 21.47 -9.88
C ASP A 240 -8.03 21.15 -10.65
N SER A 241 -6.89 21.52 -10.08
CA SER A 241 -5.59 21.17 -10.64
C SER A 241 -4.86 20.11 -9.82
N THR A 242 -3.99 19.35 -10.47
CA THR A 242 -3.06 18.45 -9.79
C THR A 242 -1.94 19.27 -9.18
N ALA A 243 -1.51 19.01 -7.94
CA ALA A 243 -0.35 19.71 -7.38
C ALA A 243 0.69 18.69 -6.92
N MET A 244 1.85 18.66 -7.60
CA MET A 244 3.03 17.90 -7.19
C MET A 244 3.86 18.66 -6.15
N VAL A 245 3.82 20.00 -6.20
CA VAL A 245 4.43 20.92 -5.24
C VAL A 245 3.29 21.72 -4.58
N TYR A 246 3.25 21.75 -3.25
CA TYR A 246 2.22 22.52 -2.55
C TYR A 246 2.35 24.02 -2.83
N GLY A 247 1.23 24.67 -3.12
CA GLY A 247 1.18 26.11 -3.40
C GLY A 247 1.67 26.51 -4.79
N LYS A 248 2.04 25.54 -5.64
CA LYS A 248 2.61 25.79 -6.99
C LYS A 248 1.94 24.87 -8.02
N SER A 249 0.66 25.13 -8.28
CA SER A 249 -0.14 24.40 -9.29
C SER A 249 -1.07 25.35 -10.05
N PRO A 250 -0.53 26.14 -11.02
CA PRO A 250 -1.38 27.03 -11.83
C PRO A 250 -2.39 26.23 -12.69
N GLY A 251 -1.96 25.08 -13.23
CA GLY A 251 -2.84 24.13 -13.93
C GLY A 251 -3.39 24.70 -15.24
N ALA A 252 -2.59 25.47 -15.98
CA ALA A 252 -3.09 26.23 -17.12
C ALA A 252 -3.57 25.31 -18.26
N ASP A 253 -2.79 24.29 -18.62
CA ASP A 253 -3.19 23.28 -19.61
C ASP A 253 -4.32 22.37 -19.08
N GLU A 254 -4.27 22.01 -17.79
CA GLU A 254 -5.35 21.28 -17.10
C GLU A 254 -6.71 22.02 -17.17
N ALA A 255 -6.71 23.36 -17.27
CA ALA A 255 -7.92 24.16 -17.39
C ALA A 255 -8.63 24.04 -18.76
N CYS A 256 -7.99 23.45 -19.78
CA CYS A 256 -8.56 23.30 -21.12
C CYS A 256 -9.93 22.59 -21.11
N SER A 257 -10.11 21.61 -20.21
CA SER A 257 -11.35 20.84 -20.08
C SER A 257 -12.51 21.72 -19.60
N VAL A 258 -12.34 22.44 -18.49
CA VAL A 258 -13.39 23.32 -17.95
C VAL A 258 -13.60 24.56 -18.80
N ALA A 259 -12.56 25.10 -19.44
CA ALA A 259 -12.69 26.18 -20.41
C ALA A 259 -13.54 25.75 -21.61
N THR A 260 -13.38 24.51 -22.08
CA THR A 260 -14.24 23.92 -23.13
C THR A 260 -15.68 23.72 -22.66
N LEU A 261 -15.90 23.36 -21.38
CA LEU A 261 -17.24 23.28 -20.80
C LEU A 261 -17.94 24.66 -20.76
N LEU A 262 -17.21 25.73 -20.42
CA LEU A 262 -17.73 27.10 -20.46
C LEU A 262 -18.01 27.57 -21.89
N GLU A 263 -17.17 27.18 -22.85
CA GLU A 263 -17.40 27.46 -24.27
C GLU A 263 -18.65 26.71 -24.79
N LEU A 264 -18.85 25.46 -24.38
CA LEU A 264 -20.08 24.72 -24.64
C LEU A 264 -21.30 25.46 -24.06
N ALA A 265 -21.21 25.93 -22.81
CA ALA A 265 -22.29 26.70 -22.17
C ALA A 265 -22.64 27.95 -22.98
N ARG A 266 -21.64 28.69 -23.45
CA ARG A 266 -21.83 29.88 -24.29
C ARG A 266 -22.47 29.52 -25.63
N SER A 267 -22.02 28.43 -26.25
CA SER A 267 -22.56 27.95 -27.54
C SER A 267 -24.01 27.48 -27.42
N LEU A 268 -24.34 26.71 -26.38
CA LEU A 268 -25.70 26.22 -26.13
C LEU A 268 -26.70 27.33 -25.79
N LYS A 269 -26.24 28.46 -25.25
CA LYS A 269 -27.12 29.62 -25.04
C LYS A 269 -27.51 30.28 -26.37
N LYS A 270 -26.57 30.35 -27.32
CA LYS A 270 -26.79 30.89 -28.67
C LYS A 270 -27.60 29.93 -29.54
N THR A 271 -27.33 28.64 -29.40
CA THR A 271 -27.98 27.56 -30.16
C THR A 271 -28.49 26.52 -29.16
N PRO A 272 -29.74 26.67 -28.67
CA PRO A 272 -30.33 25.75 -27.72
C PRO A 272 -30.30 24.30 -28.21
N PRO A 273 -30.00 23.32 -27.34
CA PRO A 273 -29.91 21.92 -27.74
C PRO A 273 -31.30 21.32 -27.96
N ALA A 274 -31.41 20.28 -28.80
CA ALA A 274 -32.68 19.56 -28.98
C ALA A 274 -33.00 18.71 -27.73
N ARG A 275 -32.02 17.92 -27.29
CA ARG A 275 -32.02 17.17 -26.02
C ARG A 275 -31.52 18.03 -24.85
N SER A 276 -32.03 17.82 -23.64
CA SER A 276 -31.53 18.56 -22.48
C SER A 276 -30.06 18.24 -22.17
N VAL A 277 -29.29 19.24 -21.75
CA VAL A 277 -27.87 19.07 -21.38
C VAL A 277 -27.65 19.55 -19.95
N LEU A 278 -27.09 18.70 -19.10
CA LEU A 278 -26.61 19.07 -17.77
C LEU A 278 -25.09 19.20 -17.80
N MET A 279 -24.61 20.42 -17.73
CA MET A 279 -23.18 20.68 -17.60
C MET A 279 -22.78 20.51 -16.13
N VAL A 280 -21.66 19.85 -15.87
CA VAL A 280 -21.13 19.62 -14.52
C VAL A 280 -19.65 19.96 -14.49
N ALA A 281 -19.27 20.98 -13.72
CA ALA A 281 -17.86 21.23 -13.40
C ALA A 281 -17.53 20.51 -12.09
N SER A 282 -16.66 19.50 -12.14
CA SER A 282 -16.33 18.66 -10.99
C SER A 282 -14.98 19.00 -10.36
N SER A 283 -14.82 18.66 -9.08
CA SER A 283 -13.57 18.84 -8.33
C SER A 283 -13.02 17.51 -7.83
N GLY A 284 -11.78 17.49 -7.35
CA GLY A 284 -11.12 16.30 -6.86
C GLY A 284 -10.67 15.33 -7.94
N HIS A 285 -10.34 15.83 -9.14
CA HIS A 285 -9.67 15.09 -10.19
C HIS A 285 -8.43 14.37 -9.66
N ALA A 286 -7.55 15.10 -8.96
CA ALA A 286 -6.33 14.56 -8.38
C ALA A 286 -6.56 13.62 -7.17
N GLN A 287 -7.78 13.56 -6.61
CA GLN A 287 -8.18 12.61 -5.56
C GLN A 287 -8.92 11.41 -6.15
N THR A 288 -8.42 10.98 -7.32
CA THR A 288 -8.94 9.83 -8.06
C THR A 288 -10.37 10.08 -8.50
N LEU A 289 -10.61 11.26 -9.09
CA LEU A 289 -11.91 11.69 -9.60
C LEU A 289 -13.00 11.72 -8.52
N SER A 290 -12.72 12.25 -7.32
CA SER A 290 -13.66 12.19 -6.20
C SER A 290 -14.99 12.87 -6.49
N GLY A 291 -14.99 14.03 -7.15
CA GLY A 291 -16.22 14.72 -7.57
C GLY A 291 -17.04 13.91 -8.56
N MET A 292 -16.41 13.30 -9.57
CA MET A 292 -17.05 12.39 -10.51
C MET A 292 -17.62 11.15 -9.79
N ARG A 293 -16.86 10.54 -8.87
CA ARG A 293 -17.35 9.39 -8.08
C ARG A 293 -18.52 9.77 -7.17
N GLU A 294 -18.51 10.96 -6.57
CA GLU A 294 -19.63 11.46 -5.75
C GLU A 294 -20.88 11.72 -6.60
N MET A 295 -20.71 12.30 -7.79
CA MET A 295 -21.79 12.45 -8.77
C MET A 295 -22.39 11.08 -9.11
N ILE A 296 -21.58 10.13 -9.56
CA ILE A 296 -22.05 8.79 -9.94
C ILE A 296 -22.63 8.02 -8.75
N TRP A 297 -22.06 8.16 -7.55
CA TRP A 297 -22.61 7.57 -6.33
C TRP A 297 -23.99 8.14 -6.01
N SER A 298 -24.20 9.45 -6.16
CA SER A 298 -25.50 10.09 -5.92
C SER A 298 -26.59 9.58 -6.88
N LEU A 299 -26.23 9.19 -8.10
CA LEU A 299 -27.14 8.64 -9.11
C LEU A 299 -27.40 7.14 -8.91
N SER A 300 -26.35 6.37 -8.68
CA SER A 300 -26.38 4.90 -8.62
C SER A 300 -26.81 4.33 -7.27
N SER A 301 -26.69 5.09 -6.18
CA SER A 301 -27.04 4.63 -4.84
C SER A 301 -28.53 4.27 -4.70
N ARG A 302 -28.84 3.33 -3.81
CA ARG A 302 -30.23 2.95 -3.49
C ARG A 302 -30.93 4.10 -2.75
N SER A 303 -32.13 4.49 -3.19
CA SER A 303 -32.90 5.57 -2.54
C SER A 303 -33.18 5.30 -1.06
N LYS A 304 -33.47 4.03 -0.69
CA LYS A 304 -33.66 3.61 0.71
C LYS A 304 -32.44 3.91 1.56
N TYR A 305 -31.24 3.65 1.06
CA TYR A 305 -29.99 3.88 1.78
C TYR A 305 -29.76 5.37 2.08
N MET A 306 -29.87 6.24 1.06
CA MET A 306 -29.72 7.70 1.26
C MET A 306 -30.76 8.26 2.25
N ARG A 307 -32.01 7.78 2.18
CA ARG A 307 -33.07 8.17 3.12
C ARG A 307 -32.77 7.75 4.55
N MET A 308 -32.30 6.51 4.76
CA MET A 308 -31.92 6.01 6.08
C MET A 308 -30.73 6.79 6.66
N ARG A 309 -29.69 7.06 5.86
CA ARG A 309 -28.53 7.86 6.32
C ARG A 309 -28.93 9.29 6.66
N LYS A 310 -29.79 9.95 5.86
CA LYS A 310 -30.36 11.26 6.19
C LYS A 310 -31.08 11.25 7.55
N LYS A 311 -32.00 10.31 7.76
CA LYS A 311 -32.76 10.17 9.02
C LYS A 311 -31.84 9.89 10.22
N SER A 312 -30.80 9.07 10.01
CA SER A 312 -29.79 8.77 11.04
C SER A 312 -28.98 10.01 11.43
N LEU A 313 -28.56 10.84 10.47
CA LEU A 313 -27.87 12.10 10.76
C LEU A 313 -28.78 13.12 11.47
N GLU A 314 -30.03 13.26 11.06
CA GLU A 314 -31.02 14.13 11.73
C GLU A 314 -31.26 13.71 13.18
N SER A 315 -31.37 12.40 13.43
CA SER A 315 -31.46 11.83 14.79
C SER A 315 -30.21 12.10 15.61
N THR A 316 -29.02 11.94 15.01
CA THR A 316 -27.73 12.21 15.66
C THR A 316 -27.60 13.66 16.09
N ILE A 317 -27.94 14.60 15.19
CA ILE A 317 -27.92 16.05 15.49
C ILE A 317 -28.86 16.36 16.66
N LYS A 318 -30.11 15.86 16.62
CA LYS A 318 -31.09 16.08 17.69
C LYS A 318 -30.61 15.56 19.04
N LYS A 319 -30.09 14.32 19.08
CA LYS A 319 -29.55 13.72 20.32
C LYS A 319 -28.34 14.48 20.85
N THR A 320 -27.42 14.87 19.97
CA THR A 320 -26.17 15.56 20.36
C THR A 320 -26.45 16.95 20.92
N ARG A 321 -27.39 17.71 20.33
CA ARG A 321 -27.81 19.01 20.88
C ARG A 321 -28.39 18.89 22.28
N LYS A 322 -29.31 17.94 22.49
CA LYS A 322 -29.87 17.66 23.83
C LYS A 322 -28.78 17.27 24.84
N THR A 323 -27.79 16.49 24.41
CA THR A 323 -26.67 16.07 25.27
C THR A 323 -25.76 17.27 25.62
N LEU A 324 -25.50 18.17 24.67
CA LEU A 324 -24.76 19.41 24.90
C LEU A 324 -25.47 20.32 25.90
N GLU A 325 -26.79 20.51 25.76
CA GLU A 325 -27.60 21.28 26.71
C GLU A 325 -27.48 20.72 28.14
N ILE A 326 -27.50 19.39 28.29
CA ILE A 326 -27.32 18.71 29.59
C ILE A 326 -25.92 18.94 30.16
N ILE A 327 -24.86 18.83 29.34
CA ILE A 327 -23.46 19.03 29.79
C ILE A 327 -23.22 20.51 30.18
N GLU A 328 -23.73 21.45 29.39
CA GLU A 328 -23.52 22.89 29.61
C GLU A 328 -24.34 23.41 30.81
N SER A 329 -25.48 22.80 31.12
CA SER A 329 -26.29 23.09 32.31
C SER A 329 -25.91 22.25 33.55
N ALA A 330 -24.87 21.42 33.45
CA ALA A 330 -24.48 20.51 34.52
C ALA A 330 -24.05 21.26 35.80
N SER A 331 -24.85 21.13 36.85
CA SER A 331 -24.53 21.60 38.21
C SER A 331 -24.41 20.41 39.16
N PHE A 332 -23.21 20.20 39.69
CA PHE A 332 -22.90 19.12 40.64
C PHE A 332 -23.06 19.57 42.12
N ASN A 333 -23.86 20.60 42.37
CA ASN A 333 -23.94 21.28 43.68
C ASN A 333 -25.25 21.03 44.46
N SER A 334 -26.26 20.37 43.89
CA SER A 334 -27.57 20.14 44.54
C SER A 334 -28.12 18.73 44.27
N LYS A 335 -28.99 18.23 45.18
CA LYS A 335 -29.86 17.07 44.94
C LYS A 335 -30.76 17.38 43.73
N ASN A 336 -30.35 16.96 42.53
CA ASN A 336 -31.17 17.08 41.34
C ASN A 336 -32.17 15.92 41.29
N ASN A 337 -33.11 15.98 40.35
CA ASN A 337 -34.08 14.92 40.11
C ASN A 337 -33.37 13.69 39.50
N SER A 338 -33.73 12.47 39.90
CA SER A 338 -33.02 11.24 39.51
C SER A 338 -32.94 11.03 37.98
N GLU A 339 -33.97 11.45 37.24
CA GLU A 339 -34.01 11.38 35.77
C GLU A 339 -33.00 12.35 35.12
N HIS A 340 -32.74 13.50 35.75
CA HIS A 340 -31.74 14.45 35.26
C HIS A 340 -30.32 13.94 35.48
N ASP A 341 -30.07 13.30 36.63
CA ASP A 341 -28.76 12.76 36.97
C ASP A 341 -28.42 11.48 36.17
N GLU A 342 -29.43 10.67 35.82
CA GLU A 342 -29.26 9.55 34.88
C GLU A 342 -28.82 10.04 33.48
N ARG A 343 -29.46 11.11 32.98
CA ARG A 343 -29.09 11.73 31.69
C ARG A 343 -27.72 12.40 31.73
N LEU A 344 -27.33 13.00 32.85
CA LEU A 344 -25.98 13.55 33.06
C LEU A 344 -24.95 12.42 33.01
N LYS A 345 -25.20 11.30 33.69
CA LYS A 345 -24.32 10.13 33.65
C LYS A 345 -24.13 9.61 32.23
N ASP A 346 -25.22 9.42 31.48
CA ASP A 346 -25.15 8.99 30.07
C ASP A 346 -24.32 9.96 29.21
N ALA A 347 -24.39 11.26 29.48
CA ALA A 347 -23.63 12.28 28.76
C ALA A 347 -22.11 12.19 29.01
N PHE A 348 -21.70 11.76 30.21
CA PHE A 348 -20.29 11.65 30.61
C PHE A 348 -19.70 10.24 30.49
N GLU A 349 -20.52 9.19 30.33
CA GLU A 349 -20.08 7.79 30.35
C GLU A 349 -18.91 7.52 29.39
N ASP A 350 -19.04 7.95 28.13
CA ASP A 350 -18.02 7.70 27.12
C ASP A 350 -16.70 8.44 27.40
N GLN A 351 -16.80 9.65 27.97
CA GLN A 351 -15.63 10.45 28.36
C GLN A 351 -14.92 9.84 29.57
N ILE A 352 -15.67 9.35 30.57
CA ILE A 352 -15.12 8.64 31.72
C ILE A 352 -14.38 7.37 31.26
N LYS A 353 -15.00 6.56 30.39
CA LYS A 353 -14.36 5.36 29.82
C LYS A 353 -13.09 5.69 29.04
N THR A 354 -13.11 6.77 28.25
CA THR A 354 -11.94 7.25 27.50
C THR A 354 -10.78 7.62 28.43
N GLU A 355 -11.05 8.34 29.51
CA GLU A 355 -10.03 8.75 30.48
C GLU A 355 -9.48 7.56 31.29
N ILE A 356 -10.34 6.62 31.68
CA ILE A 356 -9.91 5.34 32.31
C ILE A 356 -8.94 4.59 31.39
N ASP A 357 -9.26 4.49 30.11
CA ASP A 357 -8.42 3.79 29.13
C ASP A 357 -7.08 4.53 28.91
N ARG A 358 -7.11 5.87 28.79
CA ARG A 358 -5.91 6.72 28.69
C ARG A 358 -4.95 6.47 29.85
N ILE A 359 -5.45 6.53 31.08
CA ILE A 359 -4.66 6.29 32.29
C ILE A 359 -4.19 4.83 32.35
N SER A 360 -5.03 3.86 31.98
CA SER A 360 -4.65 2.44 31.95
C SER A 360 -3.47 2.18 31.02
N ARG A 361 -3.46 2.80 29.84
CA ARG A 361 -2.34 2.69 28.88
C ARG A 361 -1.07 3.35 29.43
N GLN A 362 -1.18 4.53 30.01
CA GLN A 362 -0.04 5.24 30.61
C GLN A 362 0.58 4.44 31.78
N LEU A 363 -0.25 3.87 32.65
CA LEU A 363 0.19 2.98 33.72
C LEU A 363 0.90 1.72 33.19
N MET A 364 0.36 1.10 32.14
CA MET A 364 0.98 -0.08 31.52
C MET A 364 2.36 0.28 30.93
N GLN A 365 2.49 1.44 30.29
CA GLN A 365 3.75 1.92 29.74
C GLN A 365 4.78 2.19 30.83
N LEU A 366 4.42 2.96 31.87
CA LEU A 366 5.32 3.28 32.99
C LEU A 366 5.79 2.00 33.71
N ARG A 367 4.90 1.03 33.95
CA ARG A 367 5.26 -0.25 34.58
C ARG A 367 6.18 -1.13 33.73
N LEU A 368 6.23 -0.91 32.41
CA LEU A 368 7.12 -1.64 31.50
C LEU A 368 8.51 -1.00 31.38
N GLN A 369 8.66 0.28 31.74
CA GLN A 369 9.94 0.98 31.82
C GLN A 369 10.60 0.63 33.16
N GLN A 370 11.70 -0.14 33.14
CA GLN A 370 12.34 -0.69 34.35
C GLN A 370 13.10 0.35 35.23
N GLN A 371 12.71 1.64 35.21
CA GLN A 371 13.28 2.68 36.07
C GLN A 371 12.38 2.91 37.29
N TYR A 372 12.62 2.13 38.35
CA TYR A 372 11.71 2.04 39.50
C TYR A 372 11.84 3.18 40.53
N GLY A 373 12.88 4.01 40.50
CA GLY A 373 13.13 5.03 41.55
C GLY A 373 12.17 6.23 41.54
N ASP A 374 12.13 6.98 40.43
CA ASP A 374 11.38 8.25 40.35
C ASP A 374 9.92 8.10 39.88
N GLN A 375 9.57 6.98 39.23
CA GLN A 375 8.26 6.80 38.59
C GLN A 375 7.18 6.23 39.53
N GLN A 376 7.54 5.80 40.74
CA GLN A 376 6.62 5.08 41.63
C GLN A 376 5.49 5.96 42.17
N ASN A 377 5.79 7.23 42.50
CA ASN A 377 4.78 8.21 42.92
C ASN A 377 3.77 8.52 41.80
N ILE A 378 4.24 8.67 40.55
CA ILE A 378 3.40 8.92 39.38
C ILE A 378 2.49 7.72 39.09
N ILE A 379 3.03 6.49 39.21
CA ILE A 379 2.25 5.26 39.04
C ILE A 379 1.14 5.18 40.10
N GLN A 380 1.42 5.53 41.35
CA GLN A 380 0.43 5.51 42.42
C GLN A 380 -0.67 6.55 42.17
N GLU A 381 -0.29 7.79 41.86
CA GLU A 381 -1.24 8.87 41.57
C GLU A 381 -2.18 8.53 40.39
N LEU A 382 -1.63 8.02 39.30
CA LEU A 382 -2.42 7.57 38.14
C LEU A 382 -3.32 6.38 38.49
N ALA A 383 -2.86 5.44 39.33
CA ALA A 383 -3.67 4.32 39.76
C ALA A 383 -4.87 4.78 40.60
N ASP A 384 -4.68 5.74 41.50
CA ASP A 384 -5.72 6.31 42.34
C ASP A 384 -6.74 7.12 41.51
N GLN A 385 -6.26 7.93 40.56
CA GLN A 385 -7.13 8.64 39.61
C GLN A 385 -7.98 7.67 38.76
N ARG A 386 -7.38 6.58 38.27
CA ARG A 386 -8.10 5.53 37.53
C ARG A 386 -9.19 4.87 38.39
N LEU A 387 -8.90 4.61 39.67
CA LEU A 387 -9.85 4.00 40.60
C LEU A 387 -11.03 4.93 40.87
N LEU A 388 -10.77 6.23 41.05
CA LEU A 388 -11.80 7.25 41.18
C LEU A 388 -12.74 7.30 39.96
N LEU A 389 -12.18 7.34 38.75
CA LEU A 389 -12.98 7.33 37.52
C LEU A 389 -13.77 6.03 37.34
N ARG A 390 -13.22 4.87 37.72
CA ARG A 390 -13.95 3.60 37.71
C ARG A 390 -15.12 3.60 38.69
N ARG A 391 -14.94 4.18 39.88
CA ARG A 391 -16.03 4.36 40.86
C ARG A 391 -17.14 5.23 40.27
N LEU A 392 -16.79 6.35 39.65
CA LEU A 392 -17.74 7.23 38.94
C LEU A 392 -18.49 6.48 37.82
N SER A 393 -17.80 5.64 37.05
CA SER A 393 -18.42 4.85 35.97
C SER A 393 -19.43 3.80 36.46
N LEU A 394 -19.29 3.32 37.70
CA LEU A 394 -20.15 2.28 38.28
C LEU A 394 -21.37 2.85 39.03
N ARG A 395 -21.38 4.16 39.31
CA ARG A 395 -22.52 4.81 39.98
C ARG A 395 -23.75 4.81 39.07
N ALA A 396 -24.92 4.65 39.68
CA ALA A 396 -26.20 4.77 38.99
C ALA A 396 -26.56 6.24 38.70
N THR A 397 -26.29 7.13 39.66
CA THR A 397 -26.61 8.57 39.59
C THR A 397 -25.49 9.42 40.24
N PHE A 398 -25.55 10.76 40.12
CA PHE A 398 -24.52 11.71 40.55
C PHE A 398 -24.93 12.53 41.80
N ASP A 399 -25.87 12.01 42.57
CA ASP A 399 -26.61 12.76 43.59
C ASP A 399 -25.82 12.85 44.91
N ASP A 400 -24.86 11.93 45.12
CA ASP A 400 -24.04 11.79 46.34
C ASP A 400 -22.53 11.76 46.04
N LEU A 401 -22.05 12.82 45.38
CA LEU A 401 -20.64 12.94 45.00
C LEU A 401 -19.79 13.56 46.12
N ILE A 402 -18.66 12.91 46.43
CA ILE A 402 -17.60 13.40 47.32
C ILE A 402 -16.90 14.61 46.65
N PRO A 403 -16.34 15.59 47.38
CA PRO A 403 -15.70 16.78 46.78
C PRO A 403 -14.69 16.47 45.67
N LEU A 404 -13.88 15.43 45.82
CA LEU A 404 -12.89 14.99 44.82
C LEU A 404 -13.54 14.42 43.55
N GLU A 405 -14.65 13.71 43.67
CA GLU A 405 -15.43 13.19 42.53
C GLU A 405 -16.09 14.34 41.77
N ARG A 406 -16.63 15.34 42.47
CA ARG A 406 -17.18 16.56 41.84
C ARG A 406 -16.13 17.33 41.07
N GLN A 407 -14.93 17.48 41.64
CA GLN A 407 -13.83 18.16 40.96
C GLN A 407 -13.42 17.43 39.68
N THR A 408 -13.32 16.09 39.74
CA THR A 408 -13.02 15.26 38.57
C THR A 408 -14.09 15.41 37.48
N LEU A 409 -15.38 15.35 37.81
CA LEU A 409 -16.45 15.56 36.81
C LEU A 409 -16.44 16.97 36.22
N LYS A 410 -16.16 18.01 37.03
CA LYS A 410 -15.98 19.39 36.53
C LYS A 410 -14.84 19.49 35.51
N GLN A 411 -13.75 18.76 35.71
CA GLN A 411 -12.63 18.71 34.75
C GLN A 411 -13.02 18.01 33.43
N LEU A 412 -14.01 17.11 33.44
CA LEU A 412 -14.49 16.42 32.24
C LEU A 412 -15.50 17.22 31.40
N ILE A 413 -16.09 18.30 31.92
CA ILE A 413 -17.06 19.13 31.18
C ILE A 413 -16.45 19.62 29.87
N LEU A 414 -15.30 20.29 29.93
CA LEU A 414 -14.65 20.87 28.75
C LEU A 414 -14.36 19.83 27.65
N PRO A 415 -13.67 18.71 27.91
CA PRO A 415 -13.41 17.71 26.87
C PRO A 415 -14.70 17.05 26.35
N ALA A 416 -15.70 16.79 27.21
CA ALA A 416 -16.99 16.26 26.77
C ALA A 416 -17.74 17.24 25.85
N THR A 417 -17.79 18.53 26.20
CA THR A 417 -18.39 19.58 25.35
C THR A 417 -17.67 19.69 24.01
N GLN A 418 -16.33 19.67 24.00
CA GLN A 418 -15.55 19.72 22.76
C GLN A 418 -15.82 18.52 21.85
N GLU A 419 -15.88 17.31 22.42
CA GLU A 419 -16.20 16.09 21.68
C GLU A 419 -17.61 16.17 21.06
N LYS A 420 -18.64 16.52 21.84
CA LYS A 420 -20.02 16.61 21.33
C LYS A 420 -20.20 17.74 20.32
N ARG A 421 -19.51 18.88 20.47
CA ARG A 421 -19.49 19.95 19.45
C ARG A 421 -18.86 19.48 18.14
N ALA A 422 -17.78 18.70 18.21
CA ALA A 422 -17.17 18.11 17.01
C ALA A 422 -18.13 17.12 16.32
N VAL A 423 -18.83 16.27 17.08
CA VAL A 423 -19.85 15.35 16.56
C VAL A 423 -20.98 16.11 15.86
N LEU A 424 -21.46 17.20 16.47
CA LEU A 424 -22.51 18.03 15.90
C LEU A 424 -22.08 18.65 14.56
N ALA A 425 -20.90 19.28 14.53
CA ALA A 425 -20.38 19.96 13.34
C ALA A 425 -20.16 19.00 12.16
N ASP A 426 -19.64 17.79 12.44
CA ASP A 426 -19.44 16.78 11.41
C ASP A 426 -20.77 16.23 10.89
N ALA A 427 -21.72 15.90 11.78
CA ALA A 427 -23.04 15.40 11.39
C ALA A 427 -23.84 16.42 10.57
N GLU A 428 -23.78 17.71 10.92
CA GLU A 428 -24.40 18.80 10.16
C GLU A 428 -23.79 18.93 8.76
N THR A 429 -22.47 18.82 8.65
CA THR A 429 -21.76 18.85 7.36
C THR A 429 -22.16 17.65 6.49
N GLN A 430 -22.17 16.43 7.04
CA GLN A 430 -22.65 15.25 6.31
C GLN A 430 -24.12 15.38 5.88
N LEU A 431 -24.98 15.97 6.71
CA LEU A 431 -26.39 16.18 6.40
C LEU A 431 -26.57 17.17 5.24
N ARG A 432 -25.78 18.26 5.22
CA ARG A 432 -25.77 19.22 4.09
C ARG A 432 -25.42 18.51 2.78
N HIS A 433 -24.37 17.69 2.77
CA HIS A 433 -23.90 16.96 1.59
C HIS A 433 -24.93 15.95 1.09
N ILE A 434 -25.59 15.20 1.98
CA ILE A 434 -26.67 14.28 1.59
C ILE A 434 -27.89 15.02 1.05
N LYS A 435 -28.23 16.19 1.60
CA LYS A 435 -29.35 17.01 1.12
C LYS A 435 -29.05 17.59 -0.28
N SER A 436 -27.86 18.16 -0.50
CA SER A 436 -27.46 18.71 -1.80
C SER A 436 -27.34 17.61 -2.87
N ALA A 437 -26.72 16.47 -2.55
CA ALA A 437 -26.68 15.31 -3.45
C ALA A 437 -28.09 14.77 -3.77
N GLY A 438 -29.02 14.82 -2.81
CA GLY A 438 -30.43 14.50 -3.02
C GLY A 438 -31.11 15.43 -4.02
N LYS A 439 -30.87 16.75 -3.93
CA LYS A 439 -31.39 17.74 -4.90
C LYS A 439 -30.85 17.50 -6.31
N PHE A 440 -29.54 17.30 -6.43
CA PHE A 440 -28.90 16.95 -7.71
C PHE A 440 -29.48 15.66 -8.31
N ARG A 441 -29.62 14.60 -7.50
CA ARG A 441 -30.23 13.34 -7.92
C ARG A 441 -31.67 13.54 -8.43
N SER A 442 -32.49 14.32 -7.74
CA SER A 442 -33.87 14.59 -8.18
C SER A 442 -33.91 15.33 -9.52
N LEU A 443 -32.97 16.27 -9.74
CA LEU A 443 -32.83 16.98 -11.01
C LEU A 443 -32.47 16.04 -12.16
N VAL A 444 -31.51 15.13 -11.96
CA VAL A 444 -31.11 14.18 -13.00
C VAL A 444 -32.21 13.16 -13.27
N LYS A 445 -32.89 12.67 -12.21
CA LYS A 445 -33.95 11.66 -12.33
C LYS A 445 -35.28 12.18 -12.87
N SER A 446 -35.45 13.50 -13.02
CA SER A 446 -36.62 14.06 -13.70
C SER A 446 -36.53 13.92 -15.23
N LYS A 447 -35.44 13.36 -15.75
CA LYS A 447 -35.17 13.15 -17.17
C LYS A 447 -34.57 11.75 -17.38
N GLU A 448 -34.67 11.22 -18.59
CA GLU A 448 -34.04 9.96 -18.98
C GLU A 448 -32.57 10.20 -19.33
N LEU A 449 -31.65 9.55 -18.63
CA LEU A 449 -30.22 9.74 -18.85
C LEU A 449 -29.73 8.97 -20.08
N ALA A 450 -29.47 9.66 -21.18
CA ALA A 450 -28.99 9.08 -22.43
C ALA A 450 -27.49 8.76 -22.38
N THR A 451 -26.64 9.72 -22.01
CA THR A 451 -25.20 9.48 -21.88
C THR A 451 -24.48 10.49 -20.98
N ILE A 452 -23.29 10.13 -20.52
CA ILE A 452 -22.36 11.01 -19.80
C ILE A 452 -21.08 11.18 -20.62
N ILE A 453 -20.70 12.42 -20.89
CA ILE A 453 -19.48 12.78 -21.63
C ILE A 453 -18.57 13.56 -20.67
N SER A 454 -17.41 13.01 -20.34
CA SER A 454 -16.39 13.66 -19.50
C SER A 454 -15.29 14.25 -20.38
N LEU A 455 -14.79 15.44 -20.08
CA LEU A 455 -13.74 16.12 -20.84
C LEU A 455 -12.39 15.99 -20.13
N HIS A 456 -11.39 15.51 -20.87
CA HIS A 456 -10.00 15.37 -20.41
C HIS A 456 -9.03 15.86 -21.49
N LEU A 457 -9.06 17.17 -21.71
CA LEU A 457 -8.45 17.85 -22.85
C LEU A 457 -7.15 18.55 -22.44
N SER A 458 -6.18 18.56 -23.36
CA SER A 458 -4.88 19.25 -23.28
C SER A 458 -4.63 20.02 -24.59
N SER A 459 -3.66 20.93 -24.57
CA SER A 459 -3.24 21.74 -25.72
C SER A 459 -2.15 21.12 -26.61
N HIS A 460 -1.61 19.92 -26.31
CA HIS A 460 -0.40 19.41 -26.98
C HIS A 460 -0.53 18.11 -27.80
N GLY A 461 -1.75 17.60 -28.06
CA GLY A 461 -1.96 16.30 -28.74
C GLY A 461 -2.17 16.35 -30.26
N GLN A 462 -2.60 15.22 -30.83
CA GLN A 462 -2.88 15.06 -32.28
C GLN A 462 -4.37 14.92 -32.61
N GLY A 463 -5.22 15.29 -31.68
CA GLY A 463 -6.67 15.24 -31.78
C GLY A 463 -7.25 14.72 -30.48
N PHE A 464 -8.49 14.23 -30.53
CA PHE A 464 -9.14 13.61 -29.39
C PHE A 464 -9.92 12.36 -29.80
N GLY A 465 -10.08 11.44 -28.85
CA GLY A 465 -10.87 10.22 -29.00
C GLY A 465 -11.86 10.06 -27.85
N ALA A 466 -12.85 9.19 -28.05
CA ALA A 466 -13.81 8.80 -27.01
C ALA A 466 -13.43 7.46 -26.36
N PHE A 467 -13.31 7.44 -25.04
CA PHE A 467 -12.85 6.27 -24.27
C PHE A 467 -13.82 5.93 -23.14
N ASN A 468 -14.18 4.65 -23.00
CA ASN A 468 -15.05 4.14 -21.94
C ASN A 468 -14.30 3.39 -20.82
N GLN A 469 -12.96 3.43 -20.88
CA GLN A 469 -12.03 2.78 -19.97
C GLN A 469 -10.72 3.57 -19.92
N GLY A 470 -10.08 3.57 -18.76
CA GLY A 470 -8.78 4.17 -18.50
C GLY A 470 -7.98 3.29 -17.55
N TRP A 471 -7.11 3.89 -16.73
CA TRP A 471 -6.26 3.14 -15.79
C TRP A 471 -6.78 3.11 -14.35
N LEU A 472 -7.97 3.63 -14.03
CA LEU A 472 -8.46 3.58 -12.65
C LEU A 472 -8.92 2.16 -12.26
N TYR A 473 -9.67 1.50 -13.16
CA TYR A 473 -10.16 0.14 -12.92
C TYR A 473 -9.54 -0.85 -13.91
N PRO A 474 -8.60 -1.71 -13.50
CA PRO A 474 -8.03 -2.75 -14.35
C PRO A 474 -9.05 -3.86 -14.58
N LEU A 475 -9.87 -3.69 -15.62
CA LEU A 475 -10.97 -4.58 -15.98
C LEU A 475 -10.44 -5.96 -16.38
N LYS A 476 -11.22 -7.00 -16.10
CA LYS A 476 -10.92 -8.34 -16.59
C LYS A 476 -11.01 -8.39 -18.12
N PRO A 477 -10.17 -9.20 -18.80
CA PRO A 477 -10.25 -9.41 -20.25
C PRO A 477 -11.62 -9.88 -20.76
N THR A 478 -12.44 -10.50 -19.90
CA THR A 478 -13.79 -10.98 -20.24
C THR A 478 -14.86 -9.88 -20.27
N ILE A 479 -14.55 -8.66 -19.82
CA ILE A 479 -15.47 -7.53 -19.84
C ILE A 479 -15.35 -6.82 -21.19
N ASN A 480 -16.28 -7.11 -22.09
CA ASN A 480 -16.41 -6.39 -23.36
C ASN A 480 -17.58 -5.40 -23.29
N ARG A 481 -17.31 -4.14 -23.64
CA ARG A 481 -18.30 -3.05 -23.68
C ARG A 481 -18.67 -2.61 -25.09
N ILE A 482 -17.99 -3.09 -26.14
CA ILE A 482 -18.11 -2.57 -27.51
C ILE A 482 -19.56 -2.48 -27.99
N GLU A 483 -20.38 -3.51 -27.74
CA GLU A 483 -21.76 -3.56 -28.20
C GLU A 483 -22.62 -2.42 -27.62
N ALA A 484 -22.44 -2.09 -26.34
CA ALA A 484 -23.18 -1.03 -25.65
C ALA A 484 -22.87 0.37 -26.22
N TYR A 485 -21.69 0.57 -26.82
CA TYR A 485 -21.25 1.85 -27.38
C TYR A 485 -21.46 1.98 -28.88
N ARG A 486 -22.07 0.97 -29.53
CA ARG A 486 -22.22 0.92 -31.00
C ARG A 486 -22.94 2.15 -31.56
N SER A 487 -24.11 2.49 -31.00
CA SER A 487 -24.94 3.62 -31.45
C SER A 487 -24.28 4.97 -31.14
N LEU A 488 -23.68 5.12 -29.96
CA LEU A 488 -22.95 6.34 -29.61
C LEU A 488 -21.75 6.58 -30.53
N ASP A 489 -20.99 5.52 -30.85
CA ASP A 489 -19.87 5.61 -31.79
C ASP A 489 -20.32 6.05 -33.19
N GLU A 490 -21.42 5.50 -33.69
CA GLU A 490 -21.98 5.92 -34.99
C GLU A 490 -22.41 7.39 -34.98
N ALA A 491 -23.12 7.83 -33.93
CA ALA A 491 -23.49 9.22 -33.74
C ALA A 491 -22.27 10.16 -33.67
N MET A 492 -21.21 9.75 -32.97
CA MET A 492 -19.94 10.51 -32.88
C MET A 492 -19.25 10.64 -34.25
N ARG A 493 -19.22 9.58 -35.05
CA ARG A 493 -18.61 9.62 -36.41
C ARG A 493 -19.40 10.51 -37.36
N GLN A 494 -20.72 10.42 -37.32
CA GLN A 494 -21.60 11.29 -38.10
C GLN A 494 -21.39 12.75 -37.69
N ALA A 495 -21.39 13.04 -36.38
CA ALA A 495 -21.10 14.36 -35.85
C ALA A 495 -19.72 14.87 -36.31
N ALA A 496 -18.67 14.05 -36.21
CA ALA A 496 -17.32 14.41 -36.65
C ALA A 496 -17.25 14.74 -38.16
N THR A 497 -18.00 14.02 -39.00
CA THR A 497 -18.07 14.25 -40.45
C THR A 497 -18.81 15.56 -40.77
N MET A 498 -19.87 15.89 -40.02
CA MET A 498 -20.60 17.15 -40.16
C MET A 498 -19.76 18.34 -39.69
N VAL A 499 -18.99 18.16 -38.63
CA VAL A 499 -18.03 19.16 -38.11
C VAL A 499 -16.93 19.45 -39.14
N GLU A 500 -16.37 18.42 -39.77
CA GLU A 500 -15.39 18.57 -40.85
C GLU A 500 -15.96 19.35 -42.04
N ARG A 501 -17.19 19.03 -42.47
CA ARG A 501 -17.88 19.75 -43.55
C ARG A 501 -18.18 21.21 -43.21
N SER A 502 -18.58 21.49 -41.97
CA SER A 502 -18.95 22.85 -41.54
C SER A 502 -17.75 23.75 -41.25
N LEU A 503 -16.64 23.20 -40.75
CA LEU A 503 -15.43 23.96 -40.44
C LEU A 503 -14.42 24.01 -41.59
N GLY A 504 -14.56 23.18 -42.64
CA GLY A 504 -13.66 23.13 -43.79
C GLY A 504 -12.23 22.68 -43.42
N VAL A 505 -12.07 21.98 -42.30
CA VAL A 505 -10.78 21.47 -41.79
C VAL A 505 -10.92 20.02 -41.39
N GLN A 506 -9.84 19.25 -41.53
CA GLN A 506 -9.81 17.84 -41.15
C GLN A 506 -10.25 17.65 -39.70
N SER A 507 -11.14 16.68 -39.45
CA SER A 507 -11.64 16.41 -38.10
C SER A 507 -10.51 16.00 -37.16
N LEU A 508 -10.47 16.64 -35.98
CA LEU A 508 -9.58 16.26 -34.89
C LEU A 508 -10.04 14.99 -34.14
N TYR A 509 -11.27 14.53 -34.40
CA TYR A 509 -11.79 13.33 -33.77
C TYR A 509 -11.19 12.06 -34.40
N ARG A 510 -10.71 11.14 -33.55
CA ARG A 510 -10.33 9.79 -33.95
C ARG A 510 -11.30 8.78 -33.36
N ASP A 511 -11.67 7.80 -34.18
CA ASP A 511 -12.50 6.68 -33.75
C ASP A 511 -11.71 5.72 -32.84
N THR A 512 -12.06 5.75 -31.56
CA THR A 512 -11.38 4.97 -30.50
C THR A 512 -12.33 4.03 -29.74
N LEU A 513 -13.65 4.15 -29.93
CA LEU A 513 -14.64 3.29 -29.26
C LEU A 513 -14.67 1.87 -29.84
N ARG A 514 -14.16 1.69 -31.07
CA ARG A 514 -13.94 0.38 -31.70
C ARG A 514 -12.46 0.20 -32.07
N PRO A 515 -11.59 -0.15 -31.12
CA PRO A 515 -10.17 -0.34 -31.40
C PRO A 515 -9.96 -1.44 -32.44
N SER A 516 -9.05 -1.20 -33.39
CA SER A 516 -8.71 -2.18 -34.42
C SER A 516 -7.73 -3.22 -33.88
N ARG A 517 -7.59 -4.36 -34.58
CA ARG A 517 -6.54 -5.35 -34.23
C ARG A 517 -5.11 -4.79 -34.34
N LYS A 518 -4.90 -3.70 -35.09
CA LYS A 518 -3.59 -3.07 -35.32
C LYS A 518 -3.26 -1.96 -34.33
N ARG A 519 -4.27 -1.39 -33.67
CA ARG A 519 -4.12 -0.28 -32.71
C ARG A 519 -5.07 -0.46 -31.55
N SER A 520 -4.53 -0.84 -30.39
CA SER A 520 -5.28 -0.95 -29.14
C SER A 520 -5.63 0.43 -28.59
N TRP A 521 -6.63 0.53 -27.72
CA TRP A 521 -7.02 1.80 -27.13
C TRP A 521 -5.91 2.38 -26.24
N GLN A 522 -5.09 1.52 -25.61
CA GLN A 522 -3.96 1.93 -24.77
C GLN A 522 -2.89 2.68 -25.56
N SER A 523 -2.67 2.29 -26.82
CA SER A 523 -1.63 2.89 -27.69
C SER A 523 -1.85 4.37 -28.04
N TYR A 524 -3.00 4.95 -27.68
CA TYR A 524 -3.27 6.38 -27.81
C TYR A 524 -2.76 7.21 -26.63
N PHE A 525 -2.24 6.57 -25.58
CA PHE A 525 -1.86 7.23 -24.33
C PHE A 525 -0.39 6.97 -23.96
N LEU A 526 0.33 8.06 -23.67
CA LEU A 526 1.67 8.00 -23.10
C LEU A 526 1.64 8.05 -21.55
N ASP A 527 0.55 8.57 -20.95
CA ASP A 527 0.51 9.02 -19.55
C ASP A 527 -0.51 8.33 -18.63
N ARG A 528 -1.19 7.28 -19.12
CA ARG A 528 -2.07 6.38 -18.35
C ARG A 528 -3.12 7.10 -17.46
N PRO A 529 -4.00 7.95 -18.01
CA PRO A 529 -4.90 8.79 -17.23
C PRO A 529 -6.06 8.01 -16.57
N TYR A 530 -6.61 8.60 -15.50
CA TYR A 530 -7.91 8.24 -14.96
C TYR A 530 -8.99 9.08 -15.65
N LEU A 531 -10.08 8.44 -16.08
CA LEU A 531 -11.05 9.01 -17.00
C LEU A 531 -12.47 8.95 -16.41
N GLY A 532 -13.22 10.06 -16.42
CA GLY A 532 -14.58 10.08 -15.89
C GLY A 532 -15.52 9.04 -16.53
N GLY A 533 -15.37 8.80 -17.84
CA GLY A 533 -16.13 7.80 -18.59
C GLY A 533 -16.03 6.39 -18.00
N GLU A 534 -14.87 6.02 -17.43
CA GLU A 534 -14.67 4.71 -16.82
C GLU A 534 -15.48 4.54 -15.53
N VAL A 535 -15.70 5.63 -14.77
CA VAL A 535 -16.50 5.66 -13.53
C VAL A 535 -17.98 5.51 -13.85
N SER A 536 -18.50 6.25 -14.83
CA SER A 536 -19.89 6.11 -15.30
C SER A 536 -20.16 4.73 -15.90
N ALA A 537 -19.26 4.23 -16.74
CA ALA A 537 -19.37 2.91 -17.36
C ALA A 537 -19.33 1.78 -16.32
N LEU A 538 -18.52 1.93 -15.26
CA LEU A 538 -18.54 0.99 -14.13
C LEU A 538 -19.88 1.02 -13.38
N ALA A 539 -20.57 2.17 -13.32
CA ALA A 539 -21.90 2.27 -12.70
C ALA A 539 -23.04 1.73 -13.58
N GLY A 540 -22.73 1.19 -14.76
CA GLY A 540 -23.72 0.72 -15.72
C GLY A 540 -24.46 1.84 -16.44
N ILE A 541 -23.86 3.03 -16.49
CA ILE A 541 -24.35 4.18 -17.26
C ILE A 541 -23.49 4.27 -18.52
N LEU A 542 -24.11 4.56 -19.68
CA LEU A 542 -23.35 4.77 -20.91
C LEU A 542 -22.54 6.07 -20.79
N GLY A 543 -21.22 5.97 -20.64
CA GLY A 543 -20.40 7.15 -20.49
C GLY A 543 -19.01 7.02 -21.11
N VAL A 544 -18.54 8.11 -21.68
CA VAL A 544 -17.26 8.23 -22.38
C VAL A 544 -16.50 9.43 -21.86
N SER A 545 -15.17 9.37 -21.92
CA SER A 545 -14.31 10.54 -21.83
C SER A 545 -13.83 10.94 -23.22
N LEU A 546 -13.99 12.21 -23.57
CA LEU A 546 -13.31 12.81 -24.72
C LEU A 546 -11.92 13.26 -24.25
N VAL A 547 -10.89 12.64 -24.82
CA VAL A 547 -9.52 12.76 -24.32
C VAL A 547 -8.59 13.15 -25.46
N THR A 548 -7.74 14.15 -25.24
CA THR A 548 -6.64 14.47 -26.15
C THR A 548 -5.70 13.27 -26.25
N ILE A 549 -5.46 12.79 -27.47
CA ILE A 549 -4.66 11.58 -27.75
C ILE A 549 -3.23 11.93 -28.14
N ASP A 550 -2.34 10.95 -28.00
CA ASP A 550 -0.93 11.04 -28.36
C ASP A 550 -0.21 12.20 -27.63
N ASP A 551 -0.60 12.41 -26.36
CA ASP A 551 -0.06 13.43 -25.47
C ASP A 551 0.35 12.81 -24.11
N GLY A 552 1.53 13.19 -23.63
CA GLY A 552 2.08 12.78 -22.34
C GLY A 552 1.73 13.71 -21.17
N ARG A 553 1.10 14.86 -21.44
CA ARG A 553 0.69 15.87 -20.44
C ARG A 553 1.86 16.23 -19.51
N ALA A 554 3.01 16.49 -20.14
CA ALA A 554 4.31 16.58 -19.48
C ALA A 554 4.36 17.63 -18.36
N MET A 555 3.59 18.72 -18.47
CA MET A 555 3.61 19.81 -17.49
C MET A 555 2.55 19.66 -16.40
N TRP A 556 1.53 18.81 -16.56
CA TRP A 556 0.38 18.76 -15.66
C TRP A 556 0.78 18.60 -14.19
N GLY A 557 0.25 19.49 -13.37
CA GLY A 557 0.49 19.58 -11.94
C GLY A 557 1.91 19.89 -11.47
N THR A 558 2.80 20.23 -12.39
CA THR A 558 4.10 20.85 -12.08
C THR A 558 3.94 22.36 -11.91
N PRO A 559 4.91 23.04 -11.27
CA PRO A 559 4.94 24.51 -11.25
C PRO A 559 5.03 25.18 -12.62
N TYR A 560 5.36 24.43 -13.68
CA TYR A 560 5.57 24.92 -15.04
C TYR A 560 4.32 24.82 -15.93
N ASP A 561 3.21 24.27 -15.41
CA ASP A 561 1.91 24.28 -16.10
C ASP A 561 1.31 25.68 -16.12
N SER A 562 1.87 26.52 -17.01
CA SER A 562 1.73 27.96 -17.06
C SER A 562 1.25 28.40 -18.43
N ILE A 563 0.67 29.61 -18.51
CA ILE A 563 0.01 30.11 -19.72
C ILE A 563 0.98 30.16 -20.92
N ASP A 564 2.26 30.47 -20.69
CA ASP A 564 3.28 30.55 -21.74
C ASP A 564 3.62 29.18 -22.37
N LYS A 565 3.18 28.08 -21.76
CA LYS A 565 3.38 26.73 -22.29
C LYS A 565 2.21 26.23 -23.13
N ILE A 566 1.06 26.89 -23.12
CA ILE A 566 -0.14 26.42 -23.81
C ILE A 566 -0.07 26.74 -25.31
N ASP A 567 -0.37 25.75 -26.16
CA ASP A 567 -0.74 26.00 -27.56
C ASP A 567 -2.20 26.47 -27.64
N SER A 568 -2.39 27.78 -27.49
CA SER A 568 -3.72 28.39 -27.45
C SER A 568 -4.50 28.22 -28.77
N ALA A 569 -3.80 28.16 -29.90
CA ALA A 569 -4.40 27.99 -31.21
C ALA A 569 -4.92 26.56 -31.39
N TYR A 570 -4.12 25.56 -31.03
CA TYR A 570 -4.55 24.17 -31.02
C TYR A 570 -5.69 23.94 -30.04
N ALA A 571 -5.54 24.39 -28.78
CA ALA A 571 -6.55 24.21 -27.74
C ALA A 571 -7.91 24.83 -28.15
N SER A 572 -7.89 26.02 -28.75
CA SER A 572 -9.11 26.67 -29.25
C SER A 572 -9.77 25.89 -30.40
N ARG A 573 -8.98 25.35 -31.35
CA ARG A 573 -9.51 24.52 -32.43
C ARG A 573 -10.13 23.23 -31.89
N GLN A 574 -9.42 22.55 -30.99
CA GLN A 574 -9.91 21.34 -30.32
C GLN A 574 -11.21 21.60 -29.56
N SER A 575 -11.25 22.69 -28.78
CA SER A 575 -12.44 23.10 -28.02
C SER A 575 -13.65 23.29 -28.93
N ARG A 576 -13.50 24.02 -30.05
CA ARG A 576 -14.57 24.20 -31.05
C ARG A 576 -15.04 22.89 -31.66
N SER A 577 -14.12 21.99 -32.02
CA SER A 577 -14.47 20.66 -32.54
C SER A 577 -15.26 19.83 -31.52
N VAL A 578 -14.84 19.82 -30.25
CA VAL A 578 -15.53 19.11 -29.16
C VAL A 578 -16.94 19.69 -28.94
N VAL A 579 -17.06 21.01 -28.84
CA VAL A 579 -18.34 21.71 -28.64
C VAL A 579 -19.31 21.37 -29.77
N ASN A 580 -18.87 21.46 -31.02
CA ASN A 580 -19.71 21.16 -32.17
C ASN A 580 -20.13 19.68 -32.20
N ILE A 581 -19.23 18.73 -31.89
CA ILE A 581 -19.60 17.31 -31.79
C ILE A 581 -20.70 17.12 -30.73
N ILE A 582 -20.52 17.67 -29.52
CA ILE A 582 -21.50 17.56 -28.46
C ILE A 582 -22.85 18.15 -28.88
N GLN A 583 -22.86 19.31 -29.55
CA GLN A 583 -24.08 19.92 -30.08
C GLN A 583 -24.81 19.00 -31.06
N HIS A 584 -24.09 18.35 -31.99
CA HIS A 584 -24.69 17.37 -32.91
C HIS A 584 -25.24 16.15 -32.16
N LEU A 585 -24.57 15.67 -31.10
CA LEU A 585 -25.09 14.58 -30.27
C LEU A 585 -26.40 14.96 -29.58
N THR A 586 -26.62 16.24 -29.25
CA THR A 586 -27.90 16.66 -28.67
C THR A 586 -29.07 16.48 -29.63
N GLN A 587 -28.82 16.44 -30.94
CA GLN A 587 -29.81 16.28 -32.02
C GLN A 587 -29.87 14.84 -32.55
N ALA A 588 -28.92 13.99 -32.17
CA ALA A 588 -28.88 12.61 -32.63
C ALA A 588 -30.16 11.87 -32.15
N PRO A 589 -30.87 11.17 -33.05
CA PRO A 589 -32.14 10.53 -32.72
C PRO A 589 -31.98 9.39 -31.73
N VAL A 590 -30.85 8.66 -31.79
CA VAL A 590 -30.57 7.52 -30.91
C VAL A 590 -29.11 7.53 -30.48
N LEU A 591 -28.87 7.59 -29.16
CA LEU A 591 -27.53 7.45 -28.56
C LEU A 591 -27.27 6.03 -28.01
N HIS A 592 -28.33 5.28 -27.71
CA HIS A 592 -28.25 3.89 -27.28
C HIS A 592 -29.50 3.09 -27.64
N ASN A 593 -29.33 1.79 -27.70
CA ASN A 593 -30.36 0.79 -28.04
C ASN A 593 -30.78 -0.04 -26.81
N GLY A 594 -30.62 0.50 -25.60
CA GLY A 594 -30.99 -0.15 -24.33
C GLY A 594 -29.96 -1.15 -23.79
N ASN A 595 -28.96 -1.53 -24.60
CA ASN A 595 -27.82 -2.32 -24.14
C ASN A 595 -26.82 -1.42 -23.39
N LEU A 596 -26.84 -1.48 -22.06
CA LEU A 596 -25.98 -0.68 -21.19
C LEU A 596 -24.84 -1.50 -20.57
N PRO A 597 -23.72 -0.86 -20.19
CA PRO A 597 -22.64 -1.54 -19.47
C PRO A 597 -23.15 -2.20 -18.18
N ARG A 598 -22.49 -3.28 -17.76
CA ARG A 598 -22.81 -3.93 -16.48
C ARG A 598 -22.38 -3.05 -15.30
N ASN A 599 -23.23 -2.98 -14.28
CA ASN A 599 -22.95 -2.20 -13.07
C ASN A 599 -22.07 -2.97 -12.09
N GLY A 600 -20.84 -2.50 -11.90
CA GLY A 600 -19.86 -2.92 -10.89
C GLY A 600 -19.49 -1.84 -9.86
N PHE A 601 -20.09 -0.65 -9.95
CA PHE A 601 -19.79 0.46 -9.05
C PHE A 601 -20.25 0.12 -7.63
N SER A 602 -19.30 0.15 -6.70
CA SER A 602 -19.49 -0.38 -5.35
C SER A 602 -19.06 0.62 -4.28
N THR A 603 -19.62 0.46 -3.09
CA THR A 603 -19.36 1.28 -1.91
C THR A 603 -18.97 0.37 -0.74
N ILE A 604 -17.97 0.80 0.03
CA ILE A 604 -17.61 0.20 1.31
C ILE A 604 -17.94 1.22 2.39
N THR A 605 -18.70 0.80 3.39
CA THR A 605 -18.81 1.52 4.66
C THR A 605 -18.01 0.78 5.70
N GLY A 606 -17.31 1.48 6.59
CA GLY A 606 -16.62 0.81 7.65
C GLY A 606 -16.52 1.62 8.92
N ARG A 607 -16.11 0.95 9.99
CA ARG A 607 -15.89 1.55 11.30
C ARG A 607 -14.42 1.41 11.68
N ALA A 608 -13.81 2.44 12.24
CA ALA A 608 -12.47 2.42 12.77
C ALA A 608 -12.51 2.86 14.23
N LYS A 609 -12.21 1.91 15.13
CA LYS A 609 -12.39 2.06 16.57
C LYS A 609 -11.22 1.45 17.36
N PHE A 610 -11.00 1.93 18.58
CA PHE A 610 -10.12 1.29 19.55
C PHE A 610 -10.87 0.24 20.36
N LEU A 611 -10.14 -0.77 20.79
CA LEU A 611 -10.56 -1.67 21.85
C LEU A 611 -10.10 -1.12 23.19
N ARG A 612 -11.02 -0.54 23.98
CA ARG A 612 -10.73 -0.08 25.35
C ARG A 612 -10.37 -1.26 26.25
N HIS A 613 -9.53 -1.00 27.25
CA HIS A 613 -9.09 -2.04 28.19
C HIS A 613 -10.25 -2.55 29.05
N GLY A 614 -10.57 -3.84 28.92
CA GLY A 614 -11.67 -4.50 29.64
C GLY A 614 -12.95 -4.66 28.83
N GLU A 615 -13.06 -4.00 27.68
CA GLU A 615 -14.18 -4.18 26.76
C GLU A 615 -13.95 -5.39 25.85
N LEU A 616 -15.04 -6.07 25.47
CA LEU A 616 -14.98 -7.25 24.60
C LEU A 616 -14.92 -6.86 23.12
N PHE A 617 -15.51 -5.73 22.75
CA PHE A 617 -15.62 -5.25 21.38
C PHE A 617 -15.08 -3.82 21.24
N PRO A 618 -14.51 -3.45 20.07
CA PRO A 618 -14.08 -2.09 19.82
C PRO A 618 -15.25 -1.09 19.86
N ASP A 619 -15.19 -0.13 20.77
CA ASP A 619 -16.27 0.81 21.07
C ASP A 619 -15.88 2.27 20.81
N GLN A 620 -14.66 2.66 21.20
CA GLN A 620 -14.13 4.02 21.12
C GLN A 620 -13.81 4.44 19.67
N PRO A 621 -14.44 5.50 19.13
CA PRO A 621 -14.11 6.05 17.81
C PRO A 621 -12.63 6.43 17.65
N ALA A 622 -12.07 6.27 16.44
CA ALA A 622 -10.75 6.75 16.07
C ALA A 622 -10.84 7.94 15.07
N PRO A 623 -11.40 9.08 15.48
CA PRO A 623 -11.75 10.16 14.57
C PRO A 623 -10.52 10.81 13.94
N ASN A 624 -10.72 11.40 12.76
CA ASN A 624 -9.67 12.06 11.97
C ASN A 624 -8.50 11.13 11.58
N SER A 625 -8.68 9.81 11.68
CA SER A 625 -7.78 8.83 11.08
C SER A 625 -8.00 8.82 9.57
N ILE A 626 -6.92 8.74 8.80
CA ILE A 626 -6.97 8.63 7.34
C ILE A 626 -6.97 7.17 6.97
N ILE A 627 -7.94 6.78 6.15
CA ILE A 627 -8.04 5.48 5.53
C ILE A 627 -7.59 5.62 4.07
N LEU A 628 -6.59 4.82 3.71
CA LEU A 628 -6.06 4.71 2.35
C LEU A 628 -6.36 3.33 1.80
N ALA A 629 -7.16 3.29 0.74
CA ALA A 629 -7.61 2.05 0.13
C ALA A 629 -7.02 1.84 -1.27
N TYR A 630 -6.47 0.64 -1.43
CA TYR A 630 -5.85 -0.01 -2.57
C TYR A 630 -6.79 -0.75 -3.51
N GLN A 631 -7.01 -0.38 -4.78
CA GLN A 631 -7.59 -1.33 -5.75
C GLN A 631 -6.90 -1.26 -7.11
N GLY A 632 -5.97 -2.20 -7.35
CA GLY A 632 -5.09 -2.13 -8.51
C GLY A 632 -4.22 -0.86 -8.42
N PRO A 633 -4.14 -0.05 -9.50
CA PRO A 633 -3.42 1.23 -9.49
C PRO A 633 -4.15 2.35 -8.75
N GLY A 634 -5.47 2.29 -8.61
CA GLY A 634 -6.27 3.33 -7.96
C GLY A 634 -6.06 3.37 -6.44
N PHE A 635 -5.86 4.57 -5.89
CA PHE A 635 -5.74 4.83 -4.45
C PHE A 635 -6.85 5.76 -3.98
N PHE A 636 -7.57 5.38 -2.93
CA PHE A 636 -8.77 6.08 -2.47
C PHE A 636 -8.55 6.55 -1.03
N TYR A 637 -8.76 7.85 -0.77
CA TYR A 637 -8.71 8.39 0.58
C TYR A 637 -10.12 8.58 1.13
N THR A 638 -10.28 8.25 2.41
CA THR A 638 -11.43 8.68 3.22
C THR A 638 -10.95 8.97 4.63
N MET A 639 -11.74 9.71 5.41
CA MET A 639 -11.39 10.08 6.78
C MET A 639 -12.47 9.54 7.70
N VAL A 640 -12.04 8.97 8.82
CA VAL A 640 -12.91 8.48 9.88
C VAL A 640 -13.58 9.67 10.56
N ASP A 641 -14.90 9.64 10.63
CA ASP A 641 -15.69 10.68 11.28
C ASP A 641 -15.65 10.59 12.81
N THR A 642 -16.32 11.52 13.48
CA THR A 642 -16.33 11.62 14.94
C THR A 642 -17.00 10.44 15.64
N LEU A 643 -17.84 9.67 14.93
CA LEU A 643 -18.50 8.46 15.46
C LEU A 643 -17.73 7.18 15.12
N GLY A 644 -16.63 7.31 14.37
CA GLY A 644 -15.79 6.19 13.96
C GLY A 644 -16.18 5.60 12.61
N ASP A 645 -17.13 6.19 11.87
CA ASP A 645 -17.54 5.69 10.55
C ASP A 645 -16.64 6.26 9.43
N PHE A 646 -16.46 5.51 8.36
CA PHE A 646 -15.88 6.00 7.10
C PHE A 646 -16.58 5.38 5.88
N GLN A 647 -16.44 6.02 4.73
CA GLN A 647 -17.03 5.52 3.48
C GLN A 647 -16.07 5.68 2.30
N LEU A 648 -15.93 4.60 1.52
CA LEU A 648 -15.24 4.56 0.24
C LEU A 648 -16.27 4.36 -0.87
N LYS A 649 -16.34 5.31 -1.81
CA LYS A 649 -17.32 5.32 -2.90
C LYS A 649 -16.61 5.13 -4.23
N GLY A 650 -17.16 4.29 -5.09
CA GLY A 650 -16.64 4.06 -6.44
C GLY A 650 -15.43 3.14 -6.47
N VAL A 651 -15.47 2.05 -5.69
CA VAL A 651 -14.58 0.90 -5.92
C VAL A 651 -15.27 -0.10 -6.85
N ALA A 652 -14.51 -0.95 -7.53
CA ALA A 652 -15.04 -1.96 -8.43
C ALA A 652 -15.36 -3.29 -7.71
N ASP A 653 -16.39 -4.00 -8.19
CA ASP A 653 -16.73 -5.32 -7.68
C ASP A 653 -15.78 -6.43 -8.19
N LYS A 654 -15.89 -7.62 -7.59
CA LYS A 654 -15.09 -8.79 -8.00
C LYS A 654 -15.42 -9.31 -9.40
N LYS A 655 -16.54 -8.90 -10.00
CA LYS A 655 -16.96 -9.38 -11.33
C LYS A 655 -16.20 -8.63 -12.41
N HIS A 656 -15.96 -7.34 -12.21
CA HIS A 656 -15.25 -6.47 -13.15
C HIS A 656 -13.73 -6.50 -12.96
N VAL A 657 -13.23 -6.58 -11.72
CA VAL A 657 -11.79 -6.45 -11.41
C VAL A 657 -11.31 -7.65 -10.58
N LEU A 658 -10.05 -8.08 -10.76
CA LEU A 658 -9.42 -9.17 -9.99
C LEU A 658 -8.92 -8.72 -8.61
N HIS A 659 -8.51 -7.45 -8.51
CA HIS A 659 -7.93 -6.86 -7.31
C HIS A 659 -8.96 -6.70 -6.18
N LYS A 660 -8.54 -7.08 -4.97
CA LYS A 660 -9.25 -6.77 -3.72
C LYS A 660 -9.01 -5.31 -3.33
N VAL A 661 -9.91 -4.77 -2.51
CA VAL A 661 -9.67 -3.48 -1.84
C VAL A 661 -8.78 -3.73 -0.63
N ILE A 662 -7.58 -3.16 -0.61
CA ILE A 662 -6.62 -3.28 0.48
C ILE A 662 -6.61 -1.99 1.29
N ILE A 663 -7.04 -2.03 2.54
CA ILE A 663 -7.15 -0.87 3.40
C ILE A 663 -5.92 -0.76 4.31
N GLU A 664 -5.36 0.44 4.37
CA GLU A 664 -4.45 0.91 5.40
C GLU A 664 -5.10 2.08 6.15
N GLY A 665 -4.72 2.30 7.41
CA GLY A 665 -5.33 3.32 8.24
C GLY A 665 -4.33 3.88 9.26
N TYR A 666 -4.24 5.22 9.31
CA TYR A 666 -3.26 5.91 10.15
C TYR A 666 -3.82 7.20 10.76
N ARG A 667 -3.37 7.53 11.97
CA ARG A 667 -3.53 8.87 12.57
C ARG A 667 -2.15 9.50 12.70
N PHE A 668 -2.04 10.78 12.35
CA PHE A 668 -0.80 11.53 12.45
C PHE A 668 -0.90 12.60 13.54
N ASP A 669 0.23 12.84 14.21
CA ASP A 669 0.40 13.95 15.14
C ASP A 669 0.37 15.27 14.35
N PRO A 670 -0.51 16.22 14.72
CA PRO A 670 -0.62 17.51 14.02
C PRO A 670 0.65 18.37 14.14
N ASN A 671 1.51 18.15 15.14
CA ASN A 671 2.66 19.00 15.40
C ASN A 671 3.92 18.51 14.67
N ASN A 672 4.16 17.20 14.63
CA ASN A 672 5.41 16.63 14.11
C ASN A 672 5.22 15.63 12.96
N GLY A 673 3.97 15.34 12.56
CA GLY A 673 3.66 14.45 11.45
C GLY A 673 3.94 12.97 11.70
N SER A 674 4.37 12.59 12.91
CA SER A 674 4.61 11.18 13.28
C SER A 674 3.31 10.39 13.36
N THR A 675 3.40 9.08 13.09
CA THR A 675 2.24 8.19 13.18
C THR A 675 1.92 7.93 14.64
N LEU A 676 0.72 8.33 15.08
CA LEU A 676 0.18 8.07 16.42
C LEU A 676 -0.53 6.73 16.49
N TRP A 677 -1.37 6.43 15.49
CA TRP A 677 -2.22 5.24 15.46
C TRP A 677 -2.11 4.52 14.12
N ALA A 678 -2.23 3.20 14.14
CA ALA A 678 -2.32 2.34 12.97
C ALA A 678 -3.38 1.25 13.16
N ILE A 679 -3.78 0.56 12.09
CA ILE A 679 -4.66 -0.61 12.15
C ILE A 679 -3.94 -1.76 12.86
N ASP A 680 -4.56 -2.41 13.85
CA ASP A 680 -4.08 -3.66 14.43
C ASP A 680 -4.35 -4.82 13.46
N LYS A 681 -3.28 -5.42 12.93
CA LYS A 681 -3.40 -6.48 11.92
C LYS A 681 -4.12 -7.72 12.43
N LYS A 682 -3.89 -8.13 13.68
CA LYS A 682 -4.41 -9.37 14.25
C LYS A 682 -5.88 -9.20 14.64
N GLN A 683 -6.20 -8.11 15.34
CA GLN A 683 -7.56 -7.82 15.80
C GLN A 683 -8.50 -7.47 14.65
N THR A 684 -8.02 -6.76 13.62
CA THR A 684 -8.83 -6.44 12.44
C THR A 684 -9.08 -7.67 11.58
N GLY A 685 -8.07 -8.53 11.42
CA GLY A 685 -8.17 -9.74 10.60
C GLY A 685 -8.09 -9.48 9.09
N LYS A 686 -7.53 -10.45 8.36
CA LYS A 686 -7.26 -10.35 6.91
C LYS A 686 -8.48 -10.02 6.03
N PRO A 687 -9.70 -10.57 6.28
CA PRO A 687 -10.87 -10.25 5.45
C PRO A 687 -11.34 -8.79 5.56
N ALA A 688 -11.10 -8.13 6.69
CA ALA A 688 -11.55 -6.76 6.94
C ALA A 688 -10.66 -5.73 6.23
N TYR A 689 -9.33 -5.87 6.30
CA TYR A 689 -8.42 -4.96 5.57
C TYR A 689 -8.08 -5.42 4.14
N ARG A 690 -8.45 -6.63 3.70
CA ARG A 690 -8.35 -7.10 2.30
C ARG A 690 -9.71 -7.56 1.78
N ILE A 691 -10.56 -6.59 1.49
CA ILE A 691 -11.97 -6.80 1.15
C ILE A 691 -12.09 -7.30 -0.28
N LYS A 692 -12.68 -8.49 -0.43
CA LYS A 692 -13.15 -8.97 -1.73
C LYS A 692 -14.55 -8.41 -1.94
N MET A 693 -14.74 -7.55 -2.93
CA MET A 693 -16.03 -6.91 -3.23
C MET A 693 -17.04 -7.91 -3.82
N GLN A 694 -17.64 -8.73 -2.96
CA GLN A 694 -18.62 -9.75 -3.38
C GLN A 694 -19.98 -9.17 -3.74
N ARG A 695 -20.33 -8.05 -3.10
CA ARG A 695 -21.56 -7.29 -3.27
C ARG A 695 -21.19 -5.84 -3.58
N ARG A 696 -22.12 -5.09 -4.17
CA ARG A 696 -21.95 -3.64 -4.45
C ARG A 696 -21.94 -2.78 -3.19
N PHE A 697 -22.42 -3.31 -2.08
CA PHE A 697 -22.36 -2.67 -0.77
C PHE A 697 -21.74 -3.65 0.21
N MET A 698 -20.63 -3.25 0.82
CA MET A 698 -19.87 -4.07 1.77
C MET A 698 -19.64 -3.27 3.04
N GLU A 699 -19.58 -3.97 4.16
CA GLU A 699 -19.24 -3.40 5.47
C GLU A 699 -17.93 -3.99 5.97
N THR A 700 -17.18 -3.21 6.77
CA THR A 700 -15.92 -3.64 7.36
C THR A 700 -15.64 -2.95 8.68
N ASP A 701 -14.94 -3.61 9.58
CA ASP A 701 -14.53 -3.05 10.88
C ASP A 701 -13.02 -3.12 11.01
N LEU A 702 -12.43 -2.00 11.42
CA LEU A 702 -11.01 -1.82 11.64
C LEU A 702 -10.76 -1.53 13.12
N VAL A 703 -9.85 -2.29 13.71
CA VAL A 703 -9.39 -2.05 15.08
C VAL A 703 -8.10 -1.25 15.01
N MET A 704 -8.06 -0.10 15.66
CA MET A 704 -6.90 0.78 15.71
C MET A 704 -6.12 0.55 17.02
N PHE A 705 -4.81 0.80 16.99
CA PHE A 705 -3.96 0.80 18.19
C PHE A 705 -2.95 1.95 18.14
N ALA A 706 -2.48 2.39 19.31
CA ALA A 706 -1.43 3.39 19.42
C ALA A 706 -0.06 2.77 19.17
N CYS A 707 0.76 3.44 18.35
CA CYS A 707 1.99 2.85 17.86
C CYS A 707 3.15 3.85 17.73
N LYS A 708 4.35 3.29 17.55
CA LYS A 708 5.53 3.96 17.02
C LYS A 708 5.90 3.34 15.68
N GLN A 709 6.48 4.15 14.80
CA GLN A 709 6.90 3.75 13.47
C GLN A 709 8.41 3.52 13.44
N SER A 710 8.85 2.44 12.80
CA SER A 710 10.24 2.24 12.36
C SER A 710 10.29 1.91 10.88
N THR A 711 11.21 2.52 10.14
CA THR A 711 11.40 2.30 8.69
C THR A 711 12.75 1.64 8.39
N VAL A 712 12.74 0.61 7.54
CA VAL A 712 13.93 -0.08 7.03
C VAL A 712 14.08 0.18 5.52
N PHE A 713 15.32 0.34 5.07
CA PHE A 713 15.67 0.71 3.71
C PHE A 713 16.25 -0.47 2.92
N ASN A 714 16.32 -0.31 1.59
CA ASN A 714 16.92 -1.23 0.63
C ASN A 714 16.50 -2.71 0.76
N LEU A 715 15.21 -2.97 0.60
CA LEU A 715 14.60 -4.30 0.69
C LEU A 715 14.64 -5.09 -0.63
N LEU A 716 15.62 -4.81 -1.48
CA LEU A 716 15.93 -5.63 -2.66
C LEU A 716 16.92 -6.71 -2.28
N GLU A 717 16.67 -7.92 -2.75
CA GLU A 717 17.61 -9.01 -2.57
C GLU A 717 18.86 -8.76 -3.46
N PRO A 718 20.09 -8.82 -2.91
CA PRO A 718 21.29 -8.36 -3.61
C PRO A 718 21.77 -9.26 -4.77
N ARG A 719 21.24 -10.48 -4.92
CA ARG A 719 21.63 -11.45 -5.96
C ARG A 719 20.64 -11.49 -7.12
N ASP A 720 19.34 -11.43 -6.83
CA ASP A 720 18.28 -11.56 -7.83
C ASP A 720 17.39 -10.31 -8.01
N PHE A 721 17.65 -9.25 -7.24
CA PHE A 721 16.92 -7.97 -7.27
C PHE A 721 15.41 -8.12 -7.09
N ARG A 722 14.95 -9.20 -6.46
CA ARG A 722 13.52 -9.38 -6.21
C ARG A 722 13.07 -8.58 -4.99
N HIS A 723 11.87 -8.02 -5.08
CA HIS A 723 11.18 -7.45 -3.93
C HIS A 723 10.89 -8.54 -2.90
N MET A 724 11.38 -8.36 -1.68
CA MET A 724 11.05 -9.25 -0.56
C MET A 724 9.68 -8.89 0.01
N ALA A 725 8.72 -9.81 -0.02
CA ALA A 725 7.32 -9.55 0.36
C ALA A 725 6.81 -10.41 1.53
N LYS A 726 7.61 -11.37 2.01
CA LYS A 726 7.27 -12.25 3.13
C LYS A 726 7.97 -11.75 4.38
N ILE A 727 7.21 -11.08 5.24
CA ILE A 727 7.68 -10.52 6.50
C ILE A 727 7.25 -11.37 7.69
N GLN A 728 8.16 -11.52 8.65
CA GLN A 728 7.87 -12.00 10.00
C GLN A 728 8.47 -11.03 11.02
N LEU A 729 7.61 -10.36 11.78
CA LEU A 729 7.98 -9.56 12.94
C LEU A 729 7.97 -10.44 14.19
N ILE A 730 8.99 -10.27 15.02
CA ILE A 730 9.18 -11.01 16.28
C ILE A 730 9.44 -9.99 17.38
N ASP A 731 8.73 -10.08 18.50
CA ASP A 731 8.98 -9.34 19.73
C ASP A 731 10.16 -9.99 20.46
N GLY A 732 11.30 -9.32 20.49
CA GLY A 732 12.55 -9.82 21.08
C GLY A 732 12.50 -10.06 22.58
N ARG A 733 11.46 -9.58 23.29
CA ARG A 733 11.27 -9.91 24.72
C ARG A 733 10.58 -11.25 24.93
N ARG A 734 9.77 -11.68 23.96
CA ARG A 734 8.91 -12.87 24.05
C ARG A 734 9.26 -13.95 23.03
N GLU A 735 10.21 -13.69 22.14
CA GLU A 735 10.57 -14.53 20.98
C GLU A 735 9.34 -15.05 20.20
N SER A 736 8.33 -14.20 20.09
CA SER A 736 7.04 -14.53 19.46
C SER A 736 6.50 -13.36 18.67
N THR A 737 5.41 -13.54 17.93
CA THR A 737 4.80 -12.43 17.18
C THR A 737 4.34 -11.33 18.14
N PRO A 738 4.61 -10.04 17.86
CA PRO A 738 4.13 -8.93 18.68
C PRO A 738 2.61 -8.99 18.90
N LEU A 739 2.14 -8.54 20.07
CA LEU A 739 0.71 -8.57 20.41
C LEU A 739 -0.11 -7.70 19.46
N ARG A 740 0.32 -6.46 19.24
CA ARG A 740 -0.27 -5.52 18.29
C ARG A 740 0.81 -5.00 17.35
N TYR A 741 0.50 -5.04 16.06
CA TYR A 741 1.44 -4.59 15.04
C TYR A 741 0.73 -4.28 13.72
N TRP A 742 1.40 -3.49 12.90
CA TRP A 742 1.07 -3.24 11.50
C TRP A 742 2.34 -3.10 10.66
N TRP A 743 2.20 -3.22 9.35
CA TRP A 743 3.24 -2.83 8.39
C TRP A 743 2.58 -2.36 7.10
N SER A 744 3.22 -1.39 6.45
CA SER A 744 2.78 -0.86 5.15
C SER A 744 2.85 -1.92 4.06
N ARG A 745 2.14 -1.74 2.93
CA ARG A 745 2.16 -2.70 1.82
C ARG A 745 3.55 -2.93 1.23
N ILE A 746 4.15 -4.05 1.64
CA ILE A 746 5.34 -4.65 1.00
C ILE A 746 4.96 -5.41 -0.29
N ASP A 747 3.68 -5.75 -0.47
CA ASP A 747 3.19 -6.50 -1.65
C ASP A 747 2.89 -5.65 -2.88
N THR A 748 3.12 -4.33 -2.83
CA THR A 748 3.04 -3.42 -3.99
C THR A 748 4.11 -3.70 -5.05
N ARG A 749 5.22 -4.36 -4.68
CA ARG A 749 6.35 -4.70 -5.56
C ARG A 749 6.87 -3.50 -6.38
N SER A 750 6.90 -2.34 -5.74
CA SER A 750 7.37 -1.07 -6.31
C SER A 750 8.12 -0.19 -5.30
N SER A 751 7.92 -0.46 -4.00
CA SER A 751 8.68 0.11 -2.90
C SER A 751 9.80 -0.84 -2.49
N ILE A 752 10.98 -0.28 -2.19
CA ILE A 752 12.13 -1.00 -1.63
C ILE A 752 12.39 -0.57 -0.18
N ILE A 753 11.39 0.00 0.48
CA ILE A 753 11.41 0.34 1.90
C ILE A 753 10.17 -0.24 2.57
N ALA A 754 10.22 -0.47 3.88
CA ALA A 754 9.05 -0.88 4.64
C ALA A 754 8.99 -0.15 5.97
N SER A 755 7.77 0.21 6.37
CA SER A 755 7.49 0.84 7.64
C SER A 755 6.67 -0.10 8.51
N PHE A 756 7.16 -0.32 9.72
CA PHE A 756 6.56 -1.18 10.74
C PHE A 756 6.00 -0.32 11.86
N TYR A 757 4.88 -0.75 12.42
CA TYR A 757 4.20 -0.06 13.51
C TYR A 757 4.00 -1.04 14.65
N LEU A 758 4.49 -0.67 15.83
CA LEU A 758 4.52 -1.52 17.01
C LEU A 758 4.09 -0.71 18.23
N GLU A 759 3.69 -1.39 19.31
CA GLU A 759 3.42 -0.70 20.57
C GLU A 759 4.71 -0.02 21.09
N PRO A 760 4.60 1.17 21.71
CA PRO A 760 5.75 1.79 22.38
C PRO A 760 6.39 0.82 23.39
N GLY A 761 7.71 0.76 23.42
CA GLY A 761 8.49 -0.14 24.26
C GLY A 761 8.74 -1.54 23.68
N THR A 762 8.24 -1.85 22.48
CA THR A 762 8.50 -3.14 21.81
C THR A 762 9.89 -3.18 21.16
N ARG A 763 10.65 -4.23 21.48
CA ARG A 763 11.89 -4.57 20.76
C ARG A 763 11.56 -5.52 19.62
N TYR A 764 11.82 -5.14 18.39
CA TYR A 764 11.50 -5.98 17.24
C TYR A 764 12.74 -6.62 16.62
N LYS A 765 12.57 -7.88 16.23
CA LYS A 765 13.41 -8.60 15.28
C LYS A 765 12.59 -8.81 14.01
N LEU A 766 13.29 -8.96 12.90
CA LEU A 766 12.66 -8.93 11.59
C LEU A 766 13.32 -9.96 10.66
N THR A 767 12.50 -10.76 9.99
CA THR A 767 12.96 -11.56 8.85
C THR A 767 12.15 -11.24 7.60
N LEU A 768 12.83 -11.13 6.46
CA LEU A 768 12.22 -10.92 5.15
C LEU A 768 12.70 -11.94 4.11
N SER A 769 11.83 -12.20 3.15
CA SER A 769 12.13 -13.05 2.00
C SER A 769 11.20 -12.76 0.81
N ASP A 770 11.61 -13.16 -0.38
CA ASP A 770 10.76 -13.26 -1.57
C ASP A 770 9.96 -14.58 -1.62
N THR A 771 10.39 -15.60 -0.86
CA THR A 771 9.76 -16.94 -0.81
C THR A 771 9.34 -17.33 0.61
N VAL A 772 8.48 -18.35 0.73
CA VAL A 772 8.08 -18.91 2.05
C VAL A 772 9.11 -19.90 2.58
N LEU A 773 10.01 -20.40 1.71
CA LEU A 773 10.91 -21.50 2.03
C LEU A 773 12.26 -21.06 2.61
N ARG A 774 12.67 -19.81 2.35
CA ARG A 774 14.01 -19.31 2.70
C ARG A 774 13.91 -18.00 3.45
N LYS A 775 14.88 -17.73 4.31
CA LYS A 775 15.05 -16.43 4.97
C LYS A 775 16.24 -15.74 4.33
N LYS A 776 16.00 -14.62 3.64
CA LYS A 776 17.06 -13.93 2.89
C LYS A 776 17.59 -12.68 3.61
N LEU A 777 16.76 -12.06 4.44
CA LEU A 777 17.12 -10.92 5.29
C LEU A 777 16.75 -11.26 6.74
N ILE A 778 17.69 -11.05 7.65
CA ILE A 778 17.53 -11.26 9.09
C ILE A 778 18.10 -10.05 9.84
N LEU A 779 17.29 -9.45 10.70
CA LEU A 779 17.63 -8.32 11.56
C LEU A 779 17.29 -8.68 13.00
N LEU A 780 18.29 -8.72 13.85
CA LEU A 780 18.20 -9.24 15.22
C LEU A 780 18.71 -8.25 16.27
N ASN A 781 19.51 -7.27 15.87
CA ASN A 781 20.37 -6.51 16.77
C ASN A 781 21.24 -7.46 17.60
N ALA A 782 22.03 -8.28 16.90
CA ALA A 782 22.91 -9.27 17.50
C ALA A 782 24.22 -8.64 17.99
N ASP A 783 24.75 -9.19 19.08
CA ASP A 783 26.06 -8.89 19.63
C ASP A 783 26.83 -10.20 19.90
N GLU A 784 28.11 -10.11 20.26
CA GLU A 784 28.98 -11.30 20.46
C GLU A 784 28.47 -12.22 21.58
N ASN A 785 27.79 -11.67 22.59
CA ASN A 785 27.27 -12.44 23.73
C ASN A 785 25.86 -12.99 23.45
N HIS A 786 25.10 -12.33 22.57
CA HIS A 786 23.75 -12.70 22.17
C HIS A 786 23.63 -12.80 20.64
N PRO A 787 24.08 -13.91 20.02
CA PRO A 787 23.98 -14.15 18.57
C PRO A 787 22.53 -14.13 18.05
N GLU A 788 21.57 -14.49 18.90
CA GLU A 788 20.13 -14.44 18.59
C GLU A 788 19.58 -13.00 18.57
N GLY A 789 20.34 -12.05 19.10
CA GLY A 789 20.05 -10.63 19.27
C GLY A 789 18.97 -10.31 20.31
N THR A 790 18.89 -9.03 20.68
CA THR A 790 17.92 -8.51 21.67
C THR A 790 16.76 -7.74 21.02
N GLY A 791 16.81 -7.52 19.71
CA GLY A 791 15.86 -6.71 18.94
C GLY A 791 16.13 -5.20 19.02
N TYR A 792 15.60 -4.47 18.04
CA TYR A 792 15.67 -3.01 17.94
C TYR A 792 14.48 -2.39 18.68
N LEU A 793 14.73 -1.48 19.63
CA LEU A 793 13.65 -0.77 20.32
C LEU A 793 12.99 0.22 19.36
N VAL A 794 11.68 0.10 19.13
CA VAL A 794 10.96 0.92 18.15
C VAL A 794 11.02 2.43 18.47
N ASP A 795 11.11 2.79 19.74
CA ASP A 795 11.19 4.20 20.19
C ASP A 795 12.53 4.86 19.84
N ASP A 796 13.63 4.12 19.95
CA ASP A 796 14.99 4.64 19.73
C ASP A 796 15.40 4.57 18.25
N TRP A 797 14.77 3.69 17.48
CA TRP A 797 15.10 3.40 16.09
C TRP A 797 13.92 3.71 15.16
N PRO A 798 13.50 4.99 15.01
CA PRO A 798 12.44 5.37 14.08
C PRO A 798 12.82 5.12 12.61
N SER A 799 14.11 5.00 12.32
CA SER A 799 14.65 4.64 11.01
C SER A 799 15.92 3.83 11.20
N LEU A 800 16.02 2.70 10.50
CA LEU A 800 17.17 1.80 10.56
C LEU A 800 18.14 2.15 9.42
N HIS A 801 18.94 3.19 9.63
CA HIS A 801 19.98 3.61 8.69
C HIS A 801 21.02 2.50 8.48
N TYR A 802 21.68 2.53 7.33
CA TYR A 802 22.69 1.54 6.93
C TYR A 802 22.13 0.11 6.93
N SER A 803 20.91 -0.06 6.42
CA SER A 803 20.15 -1.32 6.51
C SER A 803 20.97 -2.54 6.05
N ASP A 804 21.59 -2.49 4.86
CA ASP A 804 22.36 -3.61 4.29
C ASP A 804 23.51 -4.07 5.20
N PHE A 805 24.22 -3.12 5.80
CA PHE A 805 25.33 -3.40 6.70
C PHE A 805 24.85 -4.04 8.01
N LYS A 806 23.76 -3.54 8.59
CA LYS A 806 23.16 -4.12 9.81
C LYS A 806 22.62 -5.53 9.55
N ILE A 807 22.02 -5.76 8.38
CA ILE A 807 21.57 -7.09 7.95
C ILE A 807 22.77 -8.03 7.84
N ALA A 808 23.83 -7.63 7.11
CA ALA A 808 25.03 -8.44 6.95
C ALA A 808 25.65 -8.78 8.32
N ARG A 809 25.82 -7.78 9.20
CA ARG A 809 26.33 -7.95 10.56
C ARG A 809 25.50 -8.94 11.37
N ASP A 810 24.18 -8.73 11.46
CA ASP A 810 23.29 -9.58 12.25
C ASP A 810 23.24 -11.02 11.69
N MET A 811 23.33 -11.19 10.37
CA MET A 811 23.41 -12.51 9.75
C MET A 811 24.73 -13.24 10.04
N TRP A 812 25.87 -12.55 9.96
CA TRP A 812 27.16 -13.18 10.29
C TRP A 812 27.27 -13.50 11.77
N ALA A 813 26.82 -12.62 12.67
CA ALA A 813 26.75 -12.89 14.10
C ALA A 813 25.92 -14.16 14.41
N LEU A 814 24.85 -14.40 13.67
CA LEU A 814 24.06 -15.63 13.80
C LEU A 814 24.72 -16.86 13.17
N LEU A 815 25.43 -16.69 12.06
CA LEU A 815 25.99 -17.79 11.27
C LEU A 815 27.30 -18.32 11.84
N GLU A 816 28.17 -17.46 12.36
CA GLU A 816 29.49 -17.84 12.84
C GLU A 816 29.42 -18.92 13.94
N PRO A 817 28.64 -18.76 15.03
CA PRO A 817 28.50 -19.81 16.05
C PRO A 817 27.88 -21.09 15.49
N ARG A 818 26.97 -20.99 14.51
CA ARG A 818 26.32 -22.16 13.90
C ARG A 818 27.27 -22.96 13.02
N ILE A 819 28.15 -22.28 12.29
CA ILE A 819 29.20 -22.92 11.48
C ILE A 819 30.21 -23.57 12.41
N SER A 820 30.70 -22.85 13.43
CA SER A 820 31.62 -23.41 14.42
C SER A 820 31.03 -24.62 15.15
N ASN A 821 29.73 -24.61 15.46
CA ASN A 821 29.04 -25.75 16.02
C ASN A 821 29.04 -26.95 15.06
N LEU A 822 28.69 -26.76 13.77
CA LEU A 822 28.74 -27.85 12.79
C LEU A 822 30.17 -28.43 12.64
N GLU A 823 31.18 -27.57 12.60
CA GLU A 823 32.57 -27.98 12.46
C GLU A 823 33.10 -28.71 13.71
N ALA A 824 32.70 -28.28 14.91
CA ALA A 824 33.04 -28.96 16.16
C ALA A 824 32.50 -30.40 16.21
N HIS A 825 31.37 -30.67 15.52
CA HIS A 825 30.75 -31.99 15.41
C HIS A 825 31.15 -32.74 14.12
N GLY A 826 32.27 -32.37 13.49
CA GLY A 826 32.87 -33.09 12.36
C GLY A 826 32.22 -32.85 10.99
N ILE A 827 31.29 -31.90 10.88
CA ILE A 827 30.62 -31.57 9.60
C ILE A 827 31.34 -30.40 8.95
N HIS A 828 32.39 -30.72 8.18
CA HIS A 828 33.19 -29.73 7.46
C HIS A 828 32.70 -29.52 6.03
N ASN A 829 32.59 -28.26 5.62
CA ASN A 829 32.27 -27.89 4.25
C ASN A 829 33.18 -26.75 3.80
N GLU A 830 34.20 -27.07 3.00
CA GLU A 830 35.19 -26.11 2.49
C GLU A 830 34.52 -24.92 1.77
N LYS A 831 33.43 -25.17 1.04
CA LYS A 831 32.73 -24.11 0.33
C LYS A 831 32.04 -23.13 1.27
N ILE A 832 31.48 -23.60 2.39
CA ILE A 832 30.91 -22.72 3.41
C ILE A 832 32.01 -21.86 4.02
N ARG A 833 33.17 -22.45 4.33
CA ARG A 833 34.32 -21.75 4.92
C ARG A 833 34.92 -20.69 3.99
N GLU A 834 35.06 -20.98 2.69
CA GLU A 834 35.46 -19.99 1.68
C GLU A 834 34.50 -18.80 1.64
N LEU A 835 33.19 -19.08 1.53
CA LEU A 835 32.17 -18.04 1.45
C LEU A 835 32.08 -17.23 2.74
N GLN A 836 32.27 -17.86 3.90
CA GLN A 836 32.36 -17.19 5.20
C GLN A 836 33.55 -16.24 5.24
N LYS A 837 34.75 -16.68 4.84
CA LYS A 837 35.96 -15.84 4.83
C LYS A 837 35.80 -14.63 3.90
N GLU A 838 35.25 -14.84 2.70
CA GLU A 838 34.95 -13.75 1.77
C GLU A 838 33.90 -12.79 2.33
N GLY A 839 32.84 -13.32 2.95
CA GLY A 839 31.75 -12.54 3.53
C GLY A 839 32.17 -11.69 4.72
N ALA A 840 32.98 -12.26 5.63
CA ALA A 840 33.56 -11.56 6.77
C ALA A 840 34.57 -10.48 6.31
N LYS A 841 35.39 -10.77 5.29
CA LYS A 841 36.28 -9.77 4.68
C LYS A 841 35.47 -8.60 4.11
N ALA A 842 34.39 -8.88 3.37
CA ALA A 842 33.52 -7.84 2.83
C ALA A 842 32.81 -7.04 3.94
N LEU A 843 32.40 -7.67 5.04
CA LEU A 843 31.81 -6.97 6.19
C LEU A 843 32.80 -6.00 6.83
N LYS A 844 34.05 -6.45 7.05
CA LYS A 844 35.13 -5.61 7.59
C LYS A 844 35.47 -4.45 6.66
N GLN A 845 35.51 -4.71 5.35
CA GLN A 845 35.70 -3.66 4.33
C GLN A 845 34.55 -2.65 4.37
N ALA A 846 33.30 -3.09 4.51
CA ALA A 846 32.16 -2.20 4.64
C ALA A 846 32.31 -1.32 5.89
N ALA A 847 32.61 -1.89 7.05
CA ALA A 847 32.84 -1.11 8.28
C ALA A 847 33.93 -0.04 8.09
N GLY A 848 35.09 -0.40 7.56
CA GLY A 848 36.18 0.56 7.31
C GLY A 848 35.84 1.63 6.27
N SER A 849 35.06 1.28 5.24
CA SER A 849 34.62 2.23 4.21
C SER A 849 33.58 3.22 4.77
N LEU A 850 32.72 2.76 5.69
CA LEU A 850 31.77 3.62 6.38
C LEU A 850 32.49 4.64 7.26
N ASP A 851 33.50 4.21 8.02
CA ASP A 851 34.33 5.08 8.86
C ASP A 851 35.11 6.10 8.01
N ALA A 852 35.62 5.68 6.85
CA ALA A 852 36.27 6.55 5.87
C ALA A 852 35.30 7.43 5.05
N LYS A 853 33.98 7.29 5.25
CA LYS A 853 32.93 7.97 4.47
C LYS A 853 33.02 7.70 2.96
N ALA A 854 33.53 6.54 2.55
CA ALA A 854 33.50 6.03 1.18
C ALA A 854 32.21 5.23 0.96
N TYR A 855 31.10 5.94 0.75
CA TYR A 855 29.74 5.36 0.74
C TYR A 855 29.45 4.45 -0.45
N ASP A 856 30.09 4.68 -1.59
CA ASP A 856 30.03 3.80 -2.75
C ASP A 856 30.65 2.42 -2.47
N GLN A 857 31.88 2.39 -1.97
CA GLN A 857 32.59 1.17 -1.56
C GLN A 857 31.88 0.49 -0.38
N PHE A 858 31.39 1.27 0.57
CA PHE A 858 30.60 0.79 1.69
C PHE A 858 29.35 0.02 1.24
N ALA A 859 28.54 0.61 0.37
CA ALA A 859 27.29 0.01 -0.09
C ALA A 859 27.55 -1.27 -0.89
N GLU A 860 28.55 -1.27 -1.77
CA GLU A 860 28.95 -2.46 -2.54
C GLU A 860 29.42 -3.59 -1.59
N ALA A 861 30.32 -3.29 -0.65
CA ALA A 861 30.86 -4.26 0.28
C ALA A 861 29.79 -4.82 1.24
N ALA A 862 28.87 -3.97 1.71
CA ALA A 862 27.75 -4.38 2.55
C ALA A 862 26.78 -5.31 1.79
N ALA A 863 26.38 -4.94 0.57
CA ALA A 863 25.51 -5.75 -0.28
C ALA A 863 26.17 -7.10 -0.63
N ARG A 864 27.47 -7.10 -0.94
CA ARG A 864 28.25 -8.33 -1.18
C ARG A 864 28.28 -9.23 0.05
N SER A 865 28.57 -8.67 1.22
CA SER A 865 28.62 -9.43 2.47
C SER A 865 27.26 -10.05 2.80
N TRP A 866 26.16 -9.29 2.65
CA TRP A 866 24.81 -9.79 2.82
C TRP A 866 24.46 -10.90 1.82
N ALA A 867 24.79 -10.73 0.54
CA ALA A 867 24.55 -11.75 -0.49
C ALA A 867 25.24 -13.10 -0.17
N LEU A 868 26.47 -13.03 0.34
CA LEU A 868 27.24 -14.19 0.79
C LEU A 868 26.62 -14.81 2.05
N ALA A 869 26.24 -13.99 3.04
CA ALA A 869 25.60 -14.44 4.27
C ALA A 869 24.29 -15.19 3.97
N SER A 870 23.43 -14.65 3.09
CA SER A 870 22.19 -15.32 2.69
C SER A 870 22.46 -16.66 2.00
N ARG A 871 23.52 -16.76 1.19
CA ARG A 871 23.90 -18.03 0.55
C ARG A 871 24.39 -19.06 1.57
N VAL A 872 25.20 -18.63 2.54
CA VAL A 872 25.72 -19.51 3.59
C VAL A 872 24.59 -19.96 4.52
N TYR A 873 23.66 -19.07 4.88
CA TYR A 873 22.49 -19.41 5.68
C TYR A 873 21.67 -20.54 5.05
N ASP A 874 21.34 -20.43 3.75
CA ASP A 874 20.61 -21.48 3.01
C ASP A 874 21.36 -22.83 3.06
N GLN A 875 22.70 -22.81 3.00
CA GLN A 875 23.52 -24.02 3.03
C GLN A 875 23.59 -24.62 4.43
N VAL A 876 23.84 -23.81 5.47
CA VAL A 876 23.88 -24.24 6.87
C VAL A 876 22.54 -24.82 7.30
N GLU A 877 21.43 -24.15 7.00
CA GLU A 877 20.09 -24.65 7.33
C GLU A 877 19.79 -25.98 6.62
N ARG A 878 20.18 -26.10 5.34
CA ARG A 878 20.03 -27.35 4.60
C ARG A 878 20.86 -28.47 5.20
N THR A 879 22.13 -28.22 5.52
CA THR A 879 23.01 -29.21 6.15
C THR A 879 22.45 -29.66 7.50
N GLN A 880 21.99 -28.75 8.35
CA GLN A 880 21.35 -29.09 9.63
C GLN A 880 20.09 -29.95 9.43
N LYS A 881 19.24 -29.61 8.46
CA LYS A 881 18.04 -30.40 8.13
C LYS A 881 18.40 -31.77 7.60
N ASP A 882 19.35 -31.88 6.67
CA ASP A 882 19.78 -33.16 6.10
C ASP A 882 20.32 -34.09 7.20
N VAL A 883 21.07 -33.54 8.16
CA VAL A 883 21.58 -34.25 9.35
C VAL A 883 20.45 -34.74 10.26
N LEU A 884 19.44 -33.90 10.53
CA LEU A 884 18.27 -34.27 11.35
C LEU A 884 17.37 -35.31 10.66
N PHE A 885 17.11 -35.15 9.37
CA PHE A 885 16.32 -36.11 8.59
C PHE A 885 17.04 -37.45 8.45
N GLY A 886 18.37 -37.45 8.35
CA GLY A 886 19.17 -38.67 8.40
C GLY A 886 18.92 -39.48 9.67
N VAL A 887 18.89 -38.84 10.84
CA VAL A 887 18.56 -39.49 12.12
C VAL A 887 17.15 -40.06 12.13
N LEU A 888 16.16 -39.28 11.71
CA LEU A 888 14.76 -39.74 11.68
C LEU A 888 14.62 -40.99 10.79
N PHE A 889 15.32 -41.02 9.66
CA PHE A 889 15.36 -42.16 8.77
C PHE A 889 16.02 -43.38 9.43
N TYR A 890 17.16 -43.20 10.12
CA TYR A 890 17.82 -44.29 10.85
C TYR A 890 16.93 -44.85 11.97
N ILE A 891 16.31 -43.99 12.78
CA ILE A 891 15.37 -44.42 13.84
C ILE A 891 14.22 -45.25 13.26
N ALA A 892 13.69 -44.86 12.10
CA ALA A 892 12.64 -45.62 11.42
C ALA A 892 13.09 -47.04 11.02
N LEU A 893 14.37 -47.22 10.66
CA LEU A 893 14.96 -48.51 10.32
C LEU A 893 15.31 -49.37 11.55
N PHE A 894 15.49 -48.75 12.73
CA PHE A 894 15.82 -49.48 13.96
C PHE A 894 14.69 -50.41 14.41
N VAL A 895 13.43 -50.03 14.21
CA VAL A 895 12.26 -50.86 14.57
C VAL A 895 12.23 -52.19 13.81
N PRO A 896 12.22 -52.23 12.46
CA PRO A 896 12.26 -53.49 11.73
C PRO A 896 13.58 -54.24 11.95
N PHE A 897 14.70 -53.54 12.14
CA PHE A 897 15.98 -54.19 12.45
C PHE A 897 15.95 -54.90 13.82
N ALA A 898 15.53 -54.21 14.89
CA ALA A 898 15.42 -54.78 16.23
C ALA A 898 14.44 -55.97 16.24
N PHE A 899 13.38 -55.91 15.44
CA PHE A 899 12.43 -57.01 15.27
C PHE A 899 13.08 -58.25 14.64
N CYS A 900 13.87 -58.07 13.57
CA CYS A 900 14.60 -59.17 12.93
C CYS A 900 15.72 -59.70 13.83
N MET A 901 16.43 -58.82 14.52
CA MET A 901 17.56 -59.15 15.39
C MET A 901 17.11 -59.93 16.64
N GLU A 902 15.96 -59.57 17.23
CA GLU A 902 15.33 -60.35 18.30
C GLU A 902 15.09 -61.81 17.88
N ARG A 903 14.49 -61.99 16.69
CA ARG A 903 14.22 -63.32 16.11
C ARG A 903 15.49 -64.08 15.74
N PHE A 904 16.55 -63.39 15.33
CA PHE A 904 17.82 -64.02 14.96
C PHE A 904 18.61 -64.50 16.20
N VAL A 905 18.74 -63.65 17.22
CA VAL A 905 19.58 -63.92 18.42
C VAL A 905 18.84 -64.80 19.43
N PHE A 906 17.64 -64.39 19.86
CA PHE A 906 16.94 -64.99 21.00
C PHE A 906 15.82 -65.94 20.57
N SER A 907 14.90 -65.48 19.71
CA SER A 907 13.71 -66.23 19.27
C SER A 907 12.88 -66.78 20.43
N TYR A 908 12.52 -65.92 21.39
CA TYR A 908 11.71 -66.35 22.53
C TYR A 908 10.28 -66.72 22.08
N SER A 909 9.77 -67.85 22.58
CA SER A 909 8.38 -68.28 22.35
C SER A 909 7.37 -67.47 23.19
N ASN A 910 7.79 -67.01 24.38
CA ASN A 910 6.95 -66.20 25.27
C ASN A 910 6.91 -64.74 24.78
N ILE A 911 5.71 -64.23 24.53
CA ILE A 911 5.46 -62.88 24.03
C ILE A 911 6.04 -61.79 24.94
N HIS A 912 6.01 -61.96 26.26
CA HIS A 912 6.55 -60.98 27.20
C HIS A 912 8.08 -60.92 27.11
N LYS A 913 8.75 -62.07 27.07
CA LYS A 913 10.22 -62.15 26.89
C LYS A 913 10.63 -61.60 25.52
N ARG A 914 9.78 -61.81 24.51
CA ARG A 914 9.99 -61.31 23.15
C ARG A 914 9.92 -59.80 23.07
N ILE A 915 8.87 -59.20 23.65
CA ILE A 915 8.72 -57.74 23.72
C ILE A 915 9.89 -57.14 24.51
N LEU A 916 10.28 -57.75 25.64
CA LEU A 916 11.40 -57.28 26.45
C LEU A 916 12.73 -57.33 25.68
N ALA A 917 13.00 -58.42 24.96
CA ALA A 917 14.22 -58.58 24.16
C ALA A 917 14.25 -57.58 22.98
N PHE A 918 13.12 -57.40 22.29
CA PHE A 918 12.97 -56.39 21.24
C PHE A 918 13.24 -54.98 21.77
N LEU A 919 12.61 -54.58 22.88
CA LEU A 919 12.81 -53.28 23.50
C LEU A 919 14.26 -53.08 23.96
N SER A 920 14.89 -54.12 24.51
CA SER A 920 16.29 -54.07 24.94
C SER A 920 17.24 -53.84 23.75
N ILE A 921 17.05 -54.55 22.64
CA ILE A 921 17.83 -54.35 21.40
C ILE A 921 17.60 -52.95 20.85
N LEU A 922 16.35 -52.48 20.83
CA LEU A 922 16.00 -51.16 20.33
C LEU A 922 16.65 -50.04 21.16
N ILE A 923 16.58 -50.13 22.50
CA ILE A 923 17.21 -49.18 23.43
C ILE A 923 18.73 -49.20 23.26
N LEU A 924 19.34 -50.38 23.18
CA LEU A 924 20.78 -50.51 22.96
C LEU A 924 21.22 -49.85 21.65
N LEU A 925 20.47 -50.05 20.56
CA LEU A 925 20.81 -49.51 19.25
C LEU A 925 20.65 -47.99 19.22
N ILE A 926 19.60 -47.46 19.88
CA ILE A 926 19.43 -46.02 20.10
C ILE A 926 20.61 -45.47 20.92
N ALA A 927 21.03 -46.13 21.99
CA ALA A 927 22.16 -45.71 22.82
C ALA A 927 23.48 -45.69 22.04
N ILE A 928 23.75 -46.70 21.21
CA ILE A 928 24.95 -46.73 20.36
C ILE A 928 24.94 -45.57 19.37
N ILE A 929 23.83 -45.36 18.65
CA ILE A 929 23.74 -44.29 17.65
C ILE A 929 23.80 -42.91 18.33
N TYR A 930 23.22 -42.77 19.53
CA TYR A 930 23.28 -41.55 20.31
C TYR A 930 24.73 -41.08 20.55
N HIS A 931 25.65 -42.02 20.76
CA HIS A 931 27.08 -41.70 20.91
C HIS A 931 27.87 -41.60 19.59
N VAL A 932 27.42 -42.26 18.53
CA VAL A 932 28.17 -42.33 17.26
C VAL A 932 27.74 -41.25 16.26
N HIS A 933 26.47 -40.85 16.27
CA HIS A 933 25.91 -40.00 15.22
C HIS A 933 25.82 -38.52 15.68
N PRO A 934 26.58 -37.59 15.07
CA PRO A 934 26.74 -36.20 15.56
C PRO A 934 25.43 -35.40 15.58
N ALA A 935 24.45 -35.79 14.77
CA ALA A 935 23.11 -35.18 14.79
C ALA A 935 22.38 -35.24 16.13
N PHE A 936 22.66 -36.24 16.99
CA PHE A 936 22.06 -36.28 18.33
C PHE A 936 22.65 -35.20 19.23
N GLU A 937 23.85 -34.67 18.97
CA GLU A 937 24.37 -33.53 19.74
C GLU A 937 23.92 -32.19 19.12
N LEU A 938 23.68 -32.15 17.80
CA LEU A 938 23.21 -30.97 17.07
C LEU A 938 21.72 -30.65 17.29
N ALA A 939 20.92 -31.60 17.77
CA ALA A 939 19.50 -31.41 18.03
C ALA A 939 19.26 -30.78 19.42
N TYR A 940 18.43 -29.72 19.47
CA TYR A 940 18.11 -28.99 20.72
C TYR A 940 17.55 -29.89 21.84
N SER A 941 16.87 -30.97 21.47
CA SER A 941 16.49 -32.04 22.41
C SER A 941 16.40 -33.38 21.68
N PRO A 942 17.44 -34.22 21.76
CA PRO A 942 17.53 -35.45 20.97
C PRO A 942 16.56 -36.51 21.49
N VAL A 943 16.32 -36.50 22.79
CA VAL A 943 15.31 -37.34 23.47
C VAL A 943 13.90 -37.02 22.97
N VAL A 944 13.58 -35.76 22.68
CA VAL A 944 12.28 -35.37 22.13
C VAL A 944 12.08 -35.92 20.72
N VAL A 945 13.12 -35.98 19.90
CA VAL A 945 13.05 -36.59 18.56
C VAL A 945 12.71 -38.08 18.66
N ILE A 946 13.38 -38.80 19.55
CA ILE A 946 13.11 -40.22 19.82
C ILE A 946 11.68 -40.40 20.35
N LEU A 947 11.29 -39.59 21.35
CA LEU A 947 9.96 -39.65 21.94
C LEU A 947 8.85 -39.37 20.93
N ALA A 948 9.02 -38.35 20.07
CA ALA A 948 8.08 -38.02 19.02
C ALA A 948 7.91 -39.16 18.01
N PHE A 949 9.01 -39.87 17.67
CA PHE A 949 8.95 -41.05 16.83
C PHE A 949 8.15 -42.19 17.49
N PHE A 950 8.38 -42.47 18.78
CA PHE A 950 7.59 -43.47 19.51
C PHE A 950 6.11 -43.10 19.61
N ILE A 951 5.79 -41.82 19.87
CA ILE A 951 4.40 -41.33 19.89
C ILE A 951 3.76 -41.55 18.52
N MET A 952 4.41 -41.11 17.43
CA MET A 952 3.88 -41.33 16.08
C MET A 952 3.72 -42.82 15.75
N GLY A 953 4.69 -43.66 16.13
CA GLY A 953 4.63 -45.10 15.92
C GLY A 953 3.49 -45.77 16.68
N LEU A 954 3.30 -45.42 17.96
CA LEU A 954 2.18 -45.91 18.77
C LEU A 954 0.84 -45.42 18.23
N SER A 955 0.72 -44.14 17.85
CA SER A 955 -0.48 -43.61 17.22
C SER A 955 -0.80 -44.31 15.90
N LEU A 956 0.21 -44.63 15.09
CA LEU A 956 0.04 -45.39 13.85
C LEU A 956 -0.47 -46.81 14.14
N ILE A 957 0.11 -47.51 15.11
CA ILE A 957 -0.33 -48.85 15.52
C ILE A 957 -1.78 -48.80 16.00
N VAL A 958 -2.14 -47.84 16.85
CA VAL A 958 -3.53 -47.66 17.32
C VAL A 958 -4.47 -47.38 16.14
N THR A 959 -4.08 -46.50 15.21
CA THR A 959 -4.86 -46.20 14.01
C THR A 959 -5.04 -47.44 13.14
N LEU A 960 -4.00 -48.25 12.95
CA LEU A 960 -4.05 -49.51 12.22
C LEU A 960 -4.95 -50.54 12.92
N ILE A 961 -4.89 -50.66 14.25
CA ILE A 961 -5.78 -51.54 15.02
C ILE A 961 -7.24 -51.12 14.82
N VAL A 962 -7.54 -49.82 14.93
CA VAL A 962 -8.90 -49.30 14.70
C VAL A 962 -9.34 -49.57 13.26
N PHE A 963 -8.47 -49.35 12.29
CA PHE A 963 -8.76 -49.61 10.89
C PHE A 963 -9.01 -51.09 10.60
N PHE A 964 -8.16 -52.00 11.08
CA PHE A 964 -8.34 -53.44 10.92
C PHE A 964 -9.58 -53.95 11.64
N ARG A 965 -9.87 -53.42 12.84
CA ARG A 965 -11.10 -53.73 13.58
C ARG A 965 -12.33 -53.25 12.81
N PHE A 966 -12.28 -52.06 12.23
CA PHE A 966 -13.34 -51.52 11.38
C PHE A 966 -13.52 -52.36 10.11
N GLU A 967 -12.42 -52.79 9.48
CA GLU A 967 -12.45 -53.69 8.32
C GLU A 967 -13.08 -55.04 8.67
N GLU A 968 -12.70 -55.64 9.80
CA GLU A 968 -13.30 -56.88 10.31
C GLU A 968 -14.81 -56.72 10.58
N GLU A 969 -15.24 -55.64 11.23
CA GLU A 969 -16.66 -55.34 11.45
C GLU A 969 -17.41 -55.05 10.14
N MET A 970 -16.78 -54.38 9.18
CA MET A 970 -17.36 -54.10 7.87
C MET A 970 -17.51 -55.38 7.04
N ILE A 971 -16.53 -56.29 7.12
CA ILE A 971 -16.61 -57.63 6.53
C ILE A 971 -17.74 -58.43 7.20
N LEU A 972 -17.89 -58.38 8.53
CA LEU A 972 -18.98 -59.05 9.25
C LEU A 972 -20.36 -58.48 8.89
N LEU A 973 -20.46 -57.15 8.68
CA LEU A 973 -21.66 -56.48 8.18
C LEU A 973 -21.98 -56.88 6.73
N GLN A 974 -20.98 -56.96 5.85
CA GLN A 974 -21.14 -57.42 4.46
C GLN A 974 -21.51 -58.92 4.38
N GLN A 975 -20.94 -59.76 5.26
CA GLN A 975 -21.28 -61.18 5.36
C GLN A 975 -22.71 -61.40 5.88
N ARG A 976 -23.24 -60.51 6.73
CA ARG A 976 -24.66 -60.51 7.13
C ARG A 976 -25.59 -60.01 6.02
N ALA A 977 -25.13 -59.12 5.14
CA ALA A 977 -25.91 -58.57 4.05
C ALA A 977 -25.89 -59.41 2.76
N THR A 978 -24.88 -60.26 2.55
CA THR A 978 -24.74 -61.09 1.35
C THR A 978 -24.27 -62.51 1.70
N HIS A 979 -25.11 -63.51 1.42
CA HIS A 979 -24.76 -64.93 1.54
C HIS A 979 -23.79 -65.35 0.43
N THR A 980 -22.51 -64.99 0.56
CA THR A 980 -21.46 -65.62 -0.25
C THR A 980 -20.16 -65.71 0.54
N LYS A 981 -19.63 -66.92 0.65
CA LYS A 981 -18.39 -67.23 1.38
C LYS A 981 -17.31 -67.56 0.35
N GLN A 982 -16.22 -66.79 0.34
CA GLN A 982 -14.89 -67.31 0.08
C GLN A 982 -13.88 -66.45 0.85
N ILE A 983 -13.17 -67.08 1.78
CA ILE A 983 -12.07 -66.47 2.51
C ILE A 983 -10.86 -66.57 1.58
N GLU A 984 -10.57 -65.52 0.82
CA GLU A 984 -9.21 -65.36 0.31
C GLU A 984 -8.30 -65.09 1.50
N ILE A 985 -7.25 -65.90 1.66
CA ILE A 985 -6.17 -65.59 2.60
C ILE A 985 -5.63 -64.23 2.19
N SER A 986 -5.80 -63.23 3.06
CA SER A 986 -5.24 -61.89 2.86
C SER A 986 -3.77 -62.04 2.44
N ARG A 987 -3.44 -61.55 1.23
CA ARG A 987 -2.08 -61.61 0.68
C ARG A 987 -1.04 -61.05 1.65
N TRP A 988 -1.46 -60.11 2.51
CA TRP A 988 -0.67 -59.57 3.61
C TRP A 988 -0.37 -60.59 4.72
N LYS A 989 -1.35 -61.40 5.14
CA LYS A 989 -1.15 -62.48 6.14
C LYS A 989 -0.22 -63.57 5.60
N ALA A 990 -0.36 -63.93 4.32
CA ALA A 990 0.54 -64.88 3.65
C ALA A 990 1.98 -64.33 3.54
N PHE A 991 2.14 -63.07 3.15
CA PHE A 991 3.44 -62.40 3.11
C PHE A 991 4.09 -62.34 4.51
N ALA A 992 3.35 -61.94 5.54
CA ALA A 992 3.85 -61.87 6.91
C ALA A 992 4.29 -63.25 7.43
N ALA A 993 3.54 -64.31 7.13
CA ALA A 993 3.90 -65.69 7.48
C ALA A 993 5.19 -66.14 6.75
N ALA A 994 5.29 -65.87 5.44
CA ALA A 994 6.49 -66.18 4.65
C ALA A 994 7.72 -65.40 5.14
N PHE A 995 7.56 -64.12 5.49
CA PHE A 995 8.61 -63.29 6.07
C PHE A 995 9.07 -63.82 7.43
N PHE A 996 8.14 -64.16 8.34
CA PHE A 996 8.47 -64.75 9.63
C PHE A 996 9.17 -66.11 9.51
N LEU A 997 8.77 -66.93 8.53
CA LEU A 997 9.44 -68.19 8.21
C LEU A 997 10.85 -67.96 7.65
N GLY A 998 11.02 -66.95 6.79
CA GLY A 998 12.31 -66.54 6.24
C GLY A 998 13.29 -66.07 7.31
N VAL A 999 12.86 -65.18 8.21
CA VAL A 999 13.69 -64.69 9.33
C VAL A 999 14.05 -65.83 10.29
N SER A 1000 13.12 -66.76 10.56
CA SER A 1000 13.39 -67.94 11.40
C SER A 1000 14.45 -68.87 10.79
N ASN A 1001 14.44 -69.03 9.46
CA ASN A 1001 15.42 -69.86 8.74
C ASN A 1001 16.85 -69.29 8.75
N LEU A 1002 17.04 -67.99 8.96
CA LEU A 1002 18.37 -67.37 9.08
C LEU A 1002 19.18 -67.94 10.26
N ARG A 1003 18.51 -68.41 11.32
CA ARG A 1003 19.13 -68.99 12.51
C ARG A 1003 19.59 -70.44 12.31
N ARG A 1004 19.02 -71.18 11.35
CA ARG A 1004 19.33 -72.61 11.13
C ARG A 1004 20.76 -72.83 10.63
N ARG A 1005 21.37 -71.82 9.99
CA ARG A 1005 22.77 -71.82 9.51
C ARG A 1005 23.53 -70.58 9.97
N ARG A 1006 23.65 -70.38 11.29
CA ARG A 1006 24.18 -69.17 11.94
C ARG A 1006 25.52 -68.69 11.37
N LEU A 1007 26.47 -69.61 11.18
CA LEU A 1007 27.80 -69.31 10.66
C LEU A 1007 27.76 -68.70 9.25
N ARG A 1008 26.97 -69.30 8.36
CA ARG A 1008 26.79 -68.80 6.99
C ARG A 1008 26.13 -67.43 6.99
N THR A 1009 25.07 -67.24 7.78
CA THR A 1009 24.35 -65.96 7.88
C THR A 1009 25.25 -64.85 8.41
N ILE A 1010 26.01 -65.11 9.48
CA ILE A 1010 26.99 -64.16 10.06
C ILE A 1010 28.05 -63.79 9.03
N LEU A 1011 28.64 -64.79 8.35
CA LEU A 1011 29.66 -64.54 7.33
C LEU A 1011 29.09 -63.69 6.19
N THR A 1012 27.89 -64.01 5.67
CA THR A 1012 27.25 -63.21 4.62
C THR A 1012 26.90 -61.79 5.07
N CYS A 1013 26.43 -61.60 6.30
CA CYS A 1013 26.15 -60.27 6.84
C CYS A 1013 27.44 -59.46 6.99
N ILE A 1014 28.51 -60.06 7.51
CA ILE A 1014 29.82 -59.40 7.62
C ILE A 1014 30.34 -59.03 6.23
N THR A 1015 30.26 -59.94 5.26
CA THR A 1015 30.67 -59.64 3.87
C THR A 1015 29.85 -58.50 3.29
N LEU A 1016 28.52 -58.49 3.47
CA LEU A 1016 27.67 -57.39 2.99
C LEU A 1016 27.99 -56.07 3.70
N ILE A 1017 28.24 -56.08 5.01
CA ILE A 1017 28.61 -54.89 5.78
C ILE A 1017 29.95 -54.35 5.29
N ILE A 1018 30.97 -55.20 5.18
CA ILE A 1018 32.31 -54.80 4.71
C ILE A 1018 32.23 -54.30 3.27
N LEU A 1019 31.51 -54.99 2.39
CA LEU A 1019 31.35 -54.58 0.99
C LEU A 1019 30.63 -53.24 0.89
N THR A 1020 29.52 -53.05 1.63
CA THR A 1020 28.76 -51.80 1.65
C THR A 1020 29.60 -50.67 2.23
N PHE A 1021 30.31 -50.92 3.33
CA PHE A 1021 31.23 -49.96 3.95
C PHE A 1021 32.35 -49.57 2.97
N THR A 1022 32.92 -50.53 2.26
CA THR A 1022 33.97 -50.29 1.27
C THR A 1022 33.43 -49.45 0.11
N ILE A 1023 32.29 -49.83 -0.48
CA ILE A 1023 31.64 -49.07 -1.56
C ILE A 1023 31.31 -47.65 -1.10
N MET A 1024 30.73 -47.47 0.10
CA MET A 1024 30.37 -46.15 0.62
C MET A 1024 31.61 -45.30 0.95
N SER A 1025 32.68 -45.90 1.48
CA SER A 1025 33.92 -45.18 1.79
C SER A 1025 34.66 -44.72 0.53
N PHE A 1026 34.56 -45.45 -0.57
CA PHE A 1026 35.15 -45.07 -1.86
C PHE A 1026 34.25 -44.20 -2.76
N THR A 1027 32.94 -44.09 -2.46
CA THR A 1027 32.00 -43.29 -3.27
C THR A 1027 31.87 -41.87 -2.72
N SER A 1028 32.69 -40.94 -3.22
CA SER A 1028 32.52 -39.51 -2.96
C SER A 1028 31.45 -38.92 -3.89
N VAL A 1029 30.21 -38.79 -3.43
CA VAL A 1029 29.15 -38.08 -4.18
C VAL A 1029 29.32 -36.56 -4.02
N LYS A 1030 29.90 -35.89 -5.02
CA LYS A 1030 29.95 -34.41 -5.07
C LYS A 1030 28.78 -33.87 -5.88
N SER A 1031 27.91 -33.08 -5.25
CA SER A 1031 26.84 -32.36 -5.96
C SER A 1031 27.41 -31.08 -6.60
N ILE A 1032 27.61 -31.10 -7.92
CA ILE A 1032 28.09 -29.93 -8.69
C ILE A 1032 26.89 -29.27 -9.38
N ARG A 1033 26.74 -27.94 -9.25
CA ARG A 1033 25.78 -27.19 -10.06
C ARG A 1033 26.35 -27.00 -11.47
N ARG A 1034 25.68 -27.58 -12.47
CA ARG A 1034 26.02 -27.38 -13.89
C ARG A 1034 25.35 -26.10 -14.40
N HIS A 1035 26.12 -25.20 -15.00
CA HIS A 1035 25.57 -24.06 -15.73
C HIS A 1035 25.12 -24.55 -17.11
N ALA A 1036 23.83 -24.44 -17.42
CA ALA A 1036 23.33 -24.71 -18.76
C ALA A 1036 23.52 -23.45 -19.61
N ARG A 1037 24.26 -23.57 -20.72
CA ARG A 1037 24.37 -22.53 -21.75
C ARG A 1037 23.60 -23.03 -22.96
N LEU A 1038 22.69 -22.20 -23.46
CA LEU A 1038 21.93 -22.45 -24.69
C LEU A 1038 22.41 -21.42 -25.72
N GLU A 1039 22.94 -21.91 -26.84
CA GLU A 1039 23.30 -21.06 -27.96
C GLU A 1039 22.02 -20.59 -28.66
N TYR A 1040 21.82 -19.27 -28.76
CA TYR A 1040 20.64 -18.69 -29.41
C TYR A 1040 20.91 -18.31 -30.87
N SER A 1041 22.12 -17.83 -31.18
CA SER A 1041 22.59 -17.50 -32.52
C SER A 1041 24.13 -17.54 -32.52
N SER A 1042 24.71 -17.86 -33.67
CA SER A 1042 26.17 -17.81 -33.91
C SER A 1042 26.69 -16.37 -33.91
N ASP A 1043 25.85 -15.40 -34.31
CA ASP A 1043 26.23 -14.00 -34.44
C ASP A 1043 25.53 -13.14 -33.38
N ALA A 1044 26.31 -12.54 -32.48
CA ALA A 1044 25.81 -11.61 -31.49
C ALA A 1044 25.93 -10.16 -31.99
N SER A 1045 24.83 -9.40 -31.95
CA SER A 1045 24.84 -7.98 -32.34
C SER A 1045 25.73 -7.10 -31.44
N TYR A 1046 26.12 -7.59 -30.26
CA TYR A 1046 27.06 -6.95 -29.34
C TYR A 1046 27.68 -7.99 -28.39
N GLN A 1047 28.88 -7.71 -27.90
CA GLN A 1047 29.54 -8.51 -26.86
C GLN A 1047 29.16 -7.95 -25.49
N GLY A 1048 28.43 -8.73 -24.68
CA GLY A 1048 28.02 -8.31 -23.34
C GLY A 1048 27.04 -9.26 -22.67
N PHE A 1049 26.62 -8.91 -21.45
CA PHE A 1049 25.62 -9.66 -20.69
C PHE A 1049 24.28 -8.93 -20.69
N LEU A 1050 23.22 -9.63 -21.10
CA LEU A 1050 21.85 -9.18 -20.88
C LEU A 1050 21.31 -9.79 -19.58
N LEU A 1051 21.22 -8.98 -18.53
CA LEU A 1051 20.49 -9.38 -17.33
C LEU A 1051 19.00 -9.19 -17.57
N LYS A 1052 18.23 -10.27 -17.48
CA LYS A 1052 16.76 -10.22 -17.56
C LYS A 1052 16.11 -11.25 -16.66
N ASN A 1053 14.88 -10.96 -16.26
CA ASN A 1053 13.99 -11.97 -15.71
C ASN A 1053 13.57 -12.95 -16.81
N VAL A 1054 13.39 -14.23 -16.45
CA VAL A 1054 13.03 -15.31 -17.40
C VAL A 1054 11.71 -15.00 -18.13
N ASN A 1055 10.77 -14.37 -17.43
CA ASN A 1055 9.45 -13.97 -17.96
C ASN A 1055 9.43 -12.56 -18.57
N TRP A 1056 10.59 -11.93 -18.81
CA TRP A 1056 10.69 -10.54 -19.27
C TRP A 1056 9.95 -9.54 -18.37
N ALA A 1057 9.84 -9.82 -17.07
CA ALA A 1057 9.37 -8.82 -16.10
C ALA A 1057 10.46 -7.76 -15.91
N ASP A 1058 10.02 -6.52 -15.70
CA ASP A 1058 10.92 -5.40 -15.42
C ASP A 1058 11.81 -5.70 -14.21
N LEU A 1059 13.08 -5.32 -14.30
CA LEU A 1059 13.93 -5.20 -13.13
C LEU A 1059 13.53 -3.92 -12.38
N PRO A 1060 13.62 -3.89 -11.03
CA PRO A 1060 13.39 -2.67 -10.28
C PRO A 1060 14.31 -1.55 -10.79
N GLN A 1061 13.82 -0.32 -10.83
CA GLN A 1061 14.60 0.83 -11.31
C GLN A 1061 15.89 1.01 -10.50
N GLU A 1062 15.83 0.69 -9.20
CA GLU A 1062 16.95 0.79 -8.26
C GLU A 1062 18.07 -0.23 -8.56
N ALA A 1063 17.78 -1.32 -9.28
CA ALA A 1063 18.78 -2.28 -9.71
C ALA A 1063 19.80 -1.65 -10.67
N LEU A 1064 19.40 -0.67 -11.49
CA LEU A 1064 20.32 0.03 -12.39
C LEU A 1064 21.46 0.70 -11.62
N ASN A 1065 21.14 1.35 -10.49
CA ASN A 1065 22.14 1.99 -9.65
C ASN A 1065 23.11 0.98 -9.05
N ILE A 1066 22.59 -0.15 -8.54
CA ILE A 1066 23.42 -1.21 -7.94
C ILE A 1066 24.34 -1.84 -8.99
N LEU A 1067 23.83 -2.10 -10.20
CA LEU A 1067 24.63 -2.65 -11.30
C LEU A 1067 25.66 -1.65 -11.81
N SER A 1068 25.30 -0.38 -11.92
CA SER A 1068 26.23 0.68 -12.34
C SER A 1068 27.35 0.86 -11.32
N LEU A 1069 27.04 0.77 -10.03
CA LEU A 1069 28.03 0.79 -8.95
C LEU A 1069 28.99 -0.41 -9.05
N THR A 1070 28.45 -1.62 -9.23
CA THR A 1070 29.24 -2.86 -9.24
C THR A 1070 30.08 -3.03 -10.51
N PHE A 1071 29.54 -2.70 -11.68
CA PHE A 1071 30.15 -3.02 -12.98
C PHE A 1071 30.61 -1.81 -13.80
N GLY A 1072 30.26 -0.58 -13.40
CA GLY A 1072 30.55 0.62 -14.18
C GLY A 1072 32.04 0.90 -14.39
N SER A 1073 32.92 0.37 -13.53
CA SER A 1073 34.38 0.44 -13.70
C SER A 1073 34.92 -0.59 -14.71
N THR A 1074 34.17 -1.66 -14.98
CA THR A 1074 34.57 -2.77 -15.85
C THR A 1074 33.89 -2.76 -17.22
N GLY A 1075 32.80 -2.01 -17.38
CA GLY A 1075 32.05 -1.94 -18.63
C GLY A 1075 30.87 -0.98 -18.60
N VAL A 1076 30.20 -0.84 -19.75
CA VAL A 1076 29.04 0.05 -19.90
C VAL A 1076 27.77 -0.65 -19.42
N VAL A 1077 27.14 -0.09 -18.39
CA VAL A 1077 25.82 -0.54 -17.91
C VAL A 1077 24.75 0.38 -18.49
N ALA A 1078 23.84 -0.18 -19.28
CA ALA A 1078 22.74 0.57 -19.90
C ALA A 1078 21.40 -0.14 -19.69
N PRO A 1079 20.34 0.58 -19.25
CA PRO A 1079 19.01 0.01 -19.21
C PRO A 1079 18.46 -0.16 -20.62
N ARG A 1080 17.68 -1.22 -20.85
CA ARG A 1080 16.89 -1.39 -22.07
C ARG A 1080 15.41 -1.24 -21.71
N VAL A 1081 14.74 -0.35 -22.42
CA VAL A 1081 13.32 -0.02 -22.20
C VAL A 1081 12.57 -0.29 -23.49
N TRP A 1082 11.42 -0.94 -23.37
CA TRP A 1082 10.50 -1.19 -24.48
C TRP A 1082 9.15 -0.56 -24.14
N MET A 1083 8.52 0.08 -25.13
CA MET A 1083 7.10 0.36 -25.04
C MET A 1083 6.34 -0.88 -25.49
N GLU A 1084 5.50 -1.42 -24.62
CA GLU A 1084 4.71 -2.62 -24.89
C GLU A 1084 3.24 -2.41 -24.55
N ASP A 1085 2.39 -3.16 -25.25
CA ASP A 1085 0.98 -3.30 -24.89
C ASP A 1085 0.84 -4.27 -23.69
N GLU A 1086 -0.27 -4.17 -22.96
CA GLU A 1086 -0.57 -5.08 -21.84
C GLU A 1086 -0.65 -6.54 -22.31
N ASP A 1087 -1.16 -6.75 -23.53
CA ASP A 1087 -1.14 -8.04 -24.22
C ASP A 1087 0.12 -8.15 -25.09
N ARG A 1088 1.19 -8.71 -24.51
CA ARG A 1088 2.49 -8.94 -25.17
C ARG A 1088 2.42 -9.88 -26.40
N THR A 1089 1.28 -10.52 -26.66
CA THR A 1089 1.11 -11.35 -27.86
C THR A 1089 0.71 -10.54 -29.10
N ARG A 1090 0.35 -9.26 -28.93
CA ARG A 1090 -0.07 -8.39 -30.04
C ARG A 1090 1.09 -7.55 -30.54
N SER A 1091 1.18 -7.42 -31.86
CA SER A 1091 2.01 -6.40 -32.50
C SER A 1091 1.23 -5.09 -32.52
N THR A 1092 1.60 -4.16 -31.63
CA THR A 1092 0.98 -2.84 -31.52
C THR A 1092 1.97 -1.77 -31.99
N LEU A 1093 1.51 -0.87 -32.86
CA LEU A 1093 2.31 0.29 -33.28
C LEU A 1093 2.13 1.40 -32.23
N ILE A 1094 3.23 1.76 -31.56
CA ILE A 1094 3.27 2.85 -30.59
C ILE A 1094 4.08 3.99 -31.21
N PRO A 1095 3.45 5.13 -31.55
CA PRO A 1095 4.18 6.26 -32.09
C PRO A 1095 5.11 6.84 -31.00
N ILE A 1096 6.41 6.86 -31.28
CA ILE A 1096 7.42 7.52 -30.44
C ILE A 1096 7.68 8.90 -31.08
N ARG A 1097 7.29 9.98 -30.41
CA ARG A 1097 7.62 11.36 -30.82
C ARG A 1097 8.04 12.19 -29.63
#